data_AF-A0AAJ6ZN16-F1
#
_entry.id   AF-A0AAJ6ZN16-F1
#
_cell.length_a   1.000
_cell.length_b   1.000
_cell.length_c   1.000
_cell.angle_alpha   90.00
_cell.angle_beta   90.00
_cell.angle_gamma   90.00
#
_symmetry.space_group_name_H-M   'P 1'
#
loop_
_entity.id
_entity.type
_entity.pdbx_description
1 polymer ?
#
loop_
_entity_poly.entity_id
_entity_poly.type
_entity_poly.pdbx_seq_one_letter_code
_entity_poly.pdbx_strand_id
1 'polypeptide(L)'
;MAKPLQKDRENRSADKKDLTFHPYNITPETAKTAVLLLESPEPEILCQTLRAITKFSAQDMLNRQLLFDLNAIRYILPHIDHAELNIRRFALKALAQLCQLPHAPEVVLDNPQNLRKIALMLVKVEDIFVLEFASLVLCELTREPLGCDQLVSANILNTLFNRMKNSSDPDVQNNCLQTLSNLLADPVCASEVTKSNQFSWVSLLALMQSEYLAIQHAALRTVDQLIRRYKDYAVQKTFRASTGVLDLCDILESYEFRDVHTEVLGVLRDYAETEENAAHLYQSGCVLRLLAYLDMALPAMKPHCLAVLTKMSFTANGRDALYQTGTDLVFCSQLLSTNADLLADAAMGVANMTKLLPAAVRMSDTNIIEALCGILADDGAPWFFVRINSLRALAELCRIIPKAAYRLVEPSTFTTLRNINKKVADTPIEAQRVAVQCYINLQSYHVSLAAMLNADFMQELLNILQRIDIKLKMMTCTALCGLMAEDVSKELFTARKGEEVVSNNLLIEHVGLRTALCELITGSVTDEGADVYLDLGTVHYMVENKQARYAVGAWEPALEAIFQQHPSAKLAYTGRLDINDKTRDGFYVQKRLSSPFPTLRALLEVADPSRDPVFVCSFQPPDAESISAVDLRTPKYSPTSRSDRSLSPGRLLDDKNLRHYLLRLRIWFGDPSKSLHYLEIEDAHYEVRYRDKCAEVSSTLKQKAALLAEYVAEVMSGLTQERDCSLPSVHLHLADIMMEMRSNMIGLGFVKCGGALERALLYKVLADRAGMPCALVRACSARAWCEVAVPEPDPEESDVEQNYPAGLLRANYVVDLTQYPGRLLPIGGVDAKLICGPACDALYTARSPPDICKCTK
;
A
#
# COMPACT_ATOMS: atom_id res chain seq x y z
N MET A 1 -50.55 18.74 -51.76
CA MET A 1 -51.47 19.62 -52.51
C MET A 1 -52.92 19.34 -52.11
N ALA A 2 -53.68 20.42 -51.93
CA ALA A 2 -55.16 20.57 -51.90
C ALA A 2 -56.04 19.82 -50.87
N LYS A 3 -56.67 20.63 -49.99
CA LYS A 3 -57.84 20.33 -49.15
C LYS A 3 -59.10 20.03 -50.00
N PRO A 4 -60.13 19.41 -49.40
CA PRO A 4 -61.51 19.72 -49.74
C PRO A 4 -62.26 20.48 -48.64
N LEU A 5 -63.01 21.43 -49.18
CA LEU A 5 -64.00 22.38 -48.68
C LEU A 5 -64.97 21.96 -47.56
N GLN A 6 -65.28 23.02 -46.82
CA GLN A 6 -66.16 23.20 -45.68
C GLN A 6 -67.64 23.14 -46.10
N LYS A 7 -68.46 22.50 -45.28
CA LYS A 7 -69.92 22.44 -45.42
C LYS A 7 -70.52 23.74 -44.90
N ASP A 8 -71.31 24.42 -45.74
CA ASP A 8 -72.08 25.62 -45.40
C ASP A 8 -72.97 25.38 -44.18
N ARG A 9 -72.95 26.34 -43.25
CA ARG A 9 -73.94 26.43 -42.18
C ARG A 9 -74.76 27.69 -42.40
N GLU A 10 -76.04 27.43 -42.68
CA GLU A 10 -77.08 28.40 -42.99
C GLU A 10 -77.17 29.51 -41.95
N ASN A 11 -77.22 30.73 -42.48
CA ASN A 11 -77.54 31.94 -41.77
C ASN A 11 -79.05 31.94 -41.48
N ARG A 12 -79.44 31.81 -40.20
CA ARG A 12 -80.79 32.15 -39.73
C ARG A 12 -80.69 33.15 -38.59
N SER A 13 -80.51 34.41 -38.97
CA SER A 13 -80.89 35.56 -38.16
C SER A 13 -82.28 36.04 -38.62
N ALA A 14 -83.28 35.88 -37.77
CA ALA A 14 -84.49 36.69 -37.81
C ALA A 14 -85.17 36.68 -36.42
N ASP A 15 -85.04 37.82 -35.74
CA ASP A 15 -86.02 38.44 -34.85
C ASP A 15 -86.67 37.62 -33.73
N LYS A 16 -86.00 37.61 -32.58
CA LYS A 16 -86.61 38.01 -31.31
C LYS A 16 -85.65 38.95 -30.60
N LYS A 17 -86.05 40.21 -30.36
CA LYS A 17 -85.32 41.10 -29.46
C LYS A 17 -85.40 40.50 -28.05
N ASP A 18 -84.32 39.83 -27.68
CA ASP A 18 -84.06 39.46 -26.30
C ASP A 18 -83.79 40.76 -25.53
N LEU A 19 -84.68 41.10 -24.59
CA LEU A 19 -84.57 42.27 -23.72
C LEU A 19 -83.90 41.90 -22.38
N THR A 20 -83.31 40.71 -22.28
CA THR A 20 -82.52 40.33 -21.12
C THR A 20 -81.08 40.82 -21.27
N PHE A 21 -80.52 41.36 -20.17
CA PHE A 21 -79.11 41.75 -20.13
C PHE A 21 -78.26 40.48 -20.25
N HIS A 22 -77.48 40.36 -21.33
CA HIS A 22 -76.49 39.30 -21.43
C HIS A 22 -75.27 39.64 -20.54
N PRO A 23 -74.72 38.67 -19.77
CA PRO A 23 -73.53 38.89 -18.97
C PRO A 23 -72.37 39.42 -19.84
N TYR A 24 -71.72 40.49 -19.40
CA TYR A 24 -70.54 41.04 -20.05
C TYR A 24 -69.31 40.19 -19.69
N ASN A 25 -68.87 39.33 -20.62
CA ASN A 25 -67.72 38.45 -20.40
C ASN A 25 -66.40 39.23 -20.61
N ILE A 26 -65.63 39.42 -19.53
CA ILE A 26 -64.28 40.00 -19.58
C ILE A 26 -63.29 38.87 -19.85
N THR A 27 -62.75 38.79 -21.07
CA THR A 27 -61.66 37.86 -21.42
C THR A 27 -60.33 38.61 -21.49
N PRO A 28 -59.28 38.20 -20.75
CA PRO A 28 -57.98 38.84 -20.83
C PRO A 28 -57.33 38.64 -22.21
N GLU A 29 -56.95 39.75 -22.86
CA GLU A 29 -56.26 39.72 -24.17
C GLU A 29 -54.74 39.52 -24.07
N THR A 30 -54.12 39.80 -22.91
CA THR A 30 -52.67 39.67 -22.69
C THR A 30 -52.35 39.03 -21.35
N ALA A 31 -51.17 38.44 -21.19
CA ALA A 31 -50.71 37.88 -19.92
C ALA A 31 -50.68 38.93 -18.79
N LYS A 32 -50.28 40.17 -19.12
CA LYS A 32 -50.25 41.29 -18.16
C LYS A 32 -51.66 41.66 -17.66
N THR A 33 -52.63 41.76 -18.56
CA THR A 33 -54.03 42.03 -18.16
C THR A 33 -54.64 40.86 -17.39
N ALA A 34 -54.28 39.62 -17.74
CA ALA A 34 -54.71 38.44 -16.97
C ALA A 34 -54.20 38.47 -15.52
N VAL A 35 -52.93 38.81 -15.29
CA VAL A 35 -52.37 38.90 -13.92
C VAL A 35 -53.08 39.97 -13.09
N LEU A 36 -53.38 41.14 -13.66
CA LEU A 36 -54.08 42.21 -12.95
C LEU A 36 -55.54 41.84 -12.60
N LEU A 37 -56.23 41.10 -13.48
CA LEU A 37 -57.60 40.65 -13.24
C LEU A 37 -57.72 39.67 -12.05
N LEU A 38 -56.62 39.11 -11.55
CA LEU A 38 -56.60 38.31 -10.32
C LEU A 38 -56.88 39.12 -9.05
N GLU A 39 -56.87 40.45 -9.10
CA GLU A 39 -57.28 41.30 -7.97
C GLU A 39 -58.80 41.56 -7.95
N SER A 40 -59.55 41.06 -8.94
CA SER A 40 -61.00 41.22 -9.02
C SER A 40 -61.71 40.61 -7.82
N PRO A 41 -62.70 41.29 -7.21
CA PRO A 41 -63.54 40.69 -6.17
C PRO A 41 -64.59 39.72 -6.74
N GLU A 42 -64.86 39.78 -8.05
CA GLU A 42 -65.88 38.98 -8.72
C GLU A 42 -65.39 37.55 -9.02
N PRO A 43 -66.02 36.50 -8.44
CA PRO A 43 -65.57 35.12 -8.61
C PRO A 43 -65.60 34.63 -10.06
N GLU A 44 -66.56 35.09 -10.84
CA GLU A 44 -66.70 34.71 -12.25
C GLU A 44 -65.50 35.20 -13.08
N ILE A 45 -65.02 36.42 -12.81
CA ILE A 45 -63.84 37.00 -13.45
C ILE A 45 -62.59 36.23 -13.01
N LEU A 46 -62.44 35.96 -11.70
CA LEU A 46 -61.31 35.19 -11.17
C LEU A 46 -61.22 33.80 -11.81
N CYS A 47 -62.35 33.09 -11.88
CA CYS A 47 -62.42 31.75 -12.45
C CYS A 47 -62.06 31.74 -13.94
N GLN A 48 -62.60 32.66 -14.74
CA GLN A 48 -62.27 32.77 -16.17
C GLN A 48 -60.80 33.16 -16.37
N THR A 49 -60.28 34.07 -15.54
CA THR A 49 -58.89 34.55 -15.60
C THR A 49 -57.91 33.43 -15.25
N LEU A 50 -58.10 32.72 -14.14
CA LEU A 50 -57.25 31.58 -13.77
C LEU A 50 -57.31 30.45 -14.80
N ARG A 51 -58.49 30.20 -15.39
CA ARG A 51 -58.62 29.25 -16.50
C ARG A 51 -57.84 29.69 -17.75
N ALA A 52 -57.83 30.99 -18.07
CA ALA A 52 -57.03 31.52 -19.17
C ALA A 52 -55.53 31.40 -18.89
N ILE A 53 -55.10 31.73 -17.66
CA ILE A 53 -53.71 31.60 -17.21
C ILE A 53 -53.24 30.15 -17.31
N THR A 54 -54.00 29.19 -16.75
CA THR A 54 -53.65 27.76 -16.79
C THR A 54 -53.58 27.19 -18.21
N LYS A 55 -54.39 27.71 -19.13
CA LYS A 55 -54.34 27.34 -20.55
C LYS A 55 -53.11 27.93 -21.24
N PHE A 56 -52.78 29.18 -20.94
CA PHE A 56 -51.62 29.88 -21.51
C PHE A 56 -50.30 29.26 -21.02
N SER A 57 -50.17 28.99 -19.72
CA SER A 57 -49.02 28.33 -19.10
C SER A 57 -48.82 26.89 -19.58
N ALA A 58 -49.89 26.18 -19.97
CA ALA A 58 -49.80 24.81 -20.48
C ALA A 58 -49.19 24.72 -21.89
N GLN A 59 -49.19 25.81 -22.65
CA GLN A 59 -48.77 25.80 -24.06
C GLN A 59 -47.25 25.79 -24.25
N ASP A 60 -46.51 26.54 -23.42
CA ASP A 60 -45.07 26.71 -23.55
C ASP A 60 -44.44 27.04 -22.19
N MET A 61 -43.21 26.59 -21.96
CA MET A 61 -42.39 27.01 -20.83
C MET A 61 -42.10 28.53 -20.86
N LEU A 62 -41.92 29.13 -22.04
CA LEU A 62 -41.72 30.58 -22.17
C LEU A 62 -42.92 31.38 -21.67
N ASN A 63 -44.14 30.85 -21.82
CA ASN A 63 -45.35 31.49 -21.29
C ASN A 63 -45.36 31.48 -19.76
N ARG A 64 -44.83 30.42 -19.14
CA ARG A 64 -44.67 30.35 -17.68
C ARG A 64 -43.64 31.34 -17.21
N GLN A 65 -42.51 31.47 -17.92
CA GLN A 65 -41.48 32.47 -17.62
C GLN A 65 -42.07 33.88 -17.69
N LEU A 66 -42.83 34.20 -18.74
CA LEU A 66 -43.50 35.50 -18.87
C LEU A 66 -44.45 35.78 -17.70
N LEU A 67 -45.27 34.81 -17.29
CA LEU A 67 -46.15 34.96 -16.13
C LEU A 67 -45.37 35.12 -14.82
N PHE A 68 -44.27 34.40 -14.66
CA PHE A 68 -43.37 34.52 -13.52
C PHE A 68 -42.75 35.93 -13.45
N ASP A 69 -42.23 36.45 -14.56
CA ASP A 69 -41.64 37.79 -14.66
C ASP A 69 -42.68 38.90 -14.36
N LEU A 70 -43.96 38.63 -14.60
CA LEU A 70 -45.09 39.49 -14.25
C LEU A 70 -45.55 39.34 -12.77
N ASN A 71 -44.81 38.60 -11.94
CA ASN A 71 -45.14 38.29 -10.54
C ASN A 71 -46.47 37.55 -10.34
N ALA A 72 -46.91 36.74 -11.32
CA ALA A 72 -48.21 36.07 -11.26
C ALA A 72 -48.41 35.23 -9.99
N ILE A 73 -47.35 34.59 -9.45
CA ILE A 73 -47.41 33.77 -8.23
C ILE A 73 -48.01 34.56 -7.06
N ARG A 74 -47.59 35.80 -6.85
CA ARG A 74 -48.07 36.67 -5.76
C ARG A 74 -49.57 36.91 -5.86
N TYR A 75 -50.11 37.03 -7.08
CA TYR A 75 -51.53 37.27 -7.33
C TYR A 75 -52.36 35.98 -7.33
N ILE A 76 -51.75 34.82 -7.57
CA ILE A 76 -52.42 33.51 -7.54
C ILE A 76 -52.57 32.98 -6.11
N LEU A 77 -51.56 33.18 -5.25
CA LEU A 77 -51.52 32.64 -3.89
C LEU A 77 -52.76 32.95 -3.03
N PRO A 78 -53.37 34.16 -3.05
CA PRO A 78 -54.59 34.43 -2.28
C PRO A 78 -55.80 33.58 -2.67
N HIS A 79 -55.80 32.97 -3.86
CA HIS A 79 -56.95 32.24 -4.41
C HIS A 79 -56.88 30.74 -4.19
N ILE A 80 -55.79 30.22 -3.62
CA ILE A 80 -55.60 28.78 -3.40
C ILE A 80 -56.51 28.22 -2.30
N ASP A 81 -57.05 29.05 -1.41
CA ASP A 81 -58.02 28.67 -0.36
C ASP A 81 -59.41 29.28 -0.59
N HIS A 82 -59.69 29.75 -1.80
CA HIS A 82 -60.95 30.39 -2.16
C HIS A 82 -62.17 29.48 -1.88
N ALA A 83 -63.30 30.08 -1.51
CA ALA A 83 -64.53 29.37 -1.15
C ALA A 83 -65.08 28.53 -2.33
N GLU A 84 -65.02 29.09 -3.54
CA GLU A 84 -65.42 28.38 -4.75
C GLU A 84 -64.40 27.36 -5.23
N LEU A 85 -64.88 26.15 -5.50
CA LEU A 85 -64.05 25.01 -5.87
C LEU A 85 -63.29 25.20 -7.18
N ASN A 86 -63.92 25.80 -8.20
CA ASN A 86 -63.28 25.98 -9.51
C ASN A 86 -62.14 27.00 -9.48
N ILE A 87 -62.31 28.10 -8.72
CA ILE A 87 -61.24 29.07 -8.49
C ILE A 87 -60.07 28.39 -7.80
N ARG A 88 -60.35 27.59 -6.76
CA ARG A 88 -59.33 26.82 -6.05
C ARG A 88 -58.53 25.89 -6.97
N ARG A 89 -59.24 25.08 -7.78
CA ARG A 89 -58.63 24.15 -8.75
C ARG A 89 -57.73 24.88 -9.74
N PHE A 90 -58.21 25.95 -10.37
CA PHE A 90 -57.41 26.67 -11.35
C PHE A 90 -56.26 27.46 -10.72
N ALA A 91 -56.42 28.00 -9.51
CA ALA A 91 -55.34 28.64 -8.77
C ALA A 91 -54.21 27.66 -8.45
N LEU A 92 -54.53 26.48 -7.90
CA LEU A 92 -53.55 25.43 -7.62
C LEU A 92 -52.88 24.93 -8.90
N LYS A 93 -53.64 24.72 -9.97
CA LYS A 93 -53.09 24.31 -11.27
C LYS A 93 -52.12 25.34 -11.83
N ALA A 94 -52.49 26.63 -11.79
CA ALA A 94 -51.63 27.70 -12.28
C ALA A 94 -50.34 27.76 -11.45
N LEU A 95 -50.46 27.66 -10.12
CA LEU A 95 -49.33 27.63 -9.22
C LEU A 95 -48.41 26.44 -9.49
N ALA A 96 -48.96 25.24 -9.65
CA ALA A 96 -48.20 24.02 -9.97
C ALA A 96 -47.38 24.17 -11.26
N GLN A 97 -48.00 24.71 -12.32
CA GLN A 97 -47.33 24.94 -13.60
C GLN A 97 -46.21 25.98 -13.50
N LEU A 98 -46.39 27.03 -12.70
CA LEU A 98 -45.35 28.04 -12.48
C LEU A 98 -44.20 27.49 -11.62
N CYS A 99 -44.49 26.69 -10.58
CA CYS A 99 -43.49 26.06 -9.72
C CYS A 99 -42.58 25.06 -10.44
N GLN A 100 -42.90 24.66 -11.68
CA GLN A 100 -42.01 23.88 -12.53
C GLN A 100 -40.78 24.67 -13.03
N LEU A 101 -40.75 26.00 -12.85
CA LEU A 101 -39.59 26.84 -13.12
C LEU A 101 -38.60 26.83 -11.93
N PRO A 102 -37.27 26.84 -12.15
CA PRO A 102 -36.28 26.70 -11.09
C PRO A 102 -36.42 27.65 -9.89
N HIS A 103 -36.76 28.93 -10.13
CA HIS A 103 -36.85 29.95 -9.06
C HIS A 103 -38.27 30.23 -8.57
N ALA A 104 -39.28 29.60 -9.17
CA ALA A 104 -40.67 29.82 -8.78
C ALA A 104 -41.01 29.26 -7.39
N PRO A 105 -40.51 28.07 -6.98
CA PRO A 105 -40.68 27.57 -5.62
C PRO A 105 -40.21 28.54 -4.53
N GLU A 106 -39.09 29.23 -4.73
CA GLU A 106 -38.51 30.17 -3.77
C GLU A 106 -39.52 31.27 -3.37
N VAL A 107 -40.25 31.81 -4.36
CA VAL A 107 -41.27 32.86 -4.14
C VAL A 107 -42.43 32.35 -3.28
N VAL A 108 -42.81 31.08 -3.44
CA VAL A 108 -43.87 30.47 -2.63
C VAL A 108 -43.37 30.18 -1.22
N LEU A 109 -42.13 29.72 -1.09
CA LEU A 109 -41.48 29.31 0.16
C LEU A 109 -41.03 30.48 1.05
N ASP A 110 -40.95 31.71 0.51
CA ASP A 110 -40.63 32.93 1.26
C ASP A 110 -41.57 33.15 2.47
N ASN A 111 -42.83 32.69 2.36
CA ASN A 111 -43.75 32.62 3.49
C ASN A 111 -44.15 31.16 3.78
N PRO A 112 -43.71 30.57 4.93
CA PRO A 112 -43.98 29.18 5.26
C PRO A 112 -45.48 28.85 5.43
N GLN A 113 -46.33 29.86 5.64
CA GLN A 113 -47.78 29.65 5.68
C GLN A 113 -48.35 29.22 4.33
N ASN A 114 -47.72 29.57 3.21
CA ASN A 114 -48.19 29.19 1.87
C ASN A 114 -48.13 27.67 1.70
N LEU A 115 -46.95 27.08 1.95
CA LEU A 115 -46.75 25.63 1.89
C LEU A 115 -47.65 24.94 2.92
N ARG A 116 -47.73 25.45 4.15
CA ARG A 116 -48.59 24.86 5.19
C ARG A 116 -50.07 24.84 4.78
N LYS A 117 -50.57 25.90 4.14
CA LYS A 117 -51.95 25.94 3.61
C LYS A 117 -52.17 24.86 2.55
N ILE A 118 -51.25 24.73 1.59
CA ILE A 118 -51.33 23.73 0.51
C ILE A 118 -51.26 22.31 1.10
N ALA A 119 -50.33 22.07 2.02
CA ALA A 119 -50.17 20.80 2.74
C ALA A 119 -51.44 20.39 3.50
N LEU A 120 -52.12 21.33 4.16
CA LEU A 120 -53.38 21.07 4.86
C LEU A 120 -54.55 20.73 3.93
N MET A 121 -54.48 21.04 2.63
CA MET A 121 -55.52 20.64 1.67
C MET A 121 -55.55 19.13 1.47
N LEU A 122 -54.39 18.45 1.49
CA LEU A 122 -54.32 16.99 1.40
C LEU A 122 -55.02 16.30 2.58
N VAL A 123 -55.18 17.01 3.72
CA VAL A 123 -55.87 16.53 4.91
C VAL A 123 -57.37 16.80 4.86
N LYS A 124 -57.77 18.01 4.43
CA LYS A 124 -59.13 18.54 4.63
C LYS A 124 -60.04 18.44 3.40
N VAL A 125 -59.49 18.19 2.22
CA VAL A 125 -60.22 18.25 0.95
C VAL A 125 -60.18 16.87 0.29
N GLU A 126 -61.32 16.42 -0.24
CA GLU A 126 -61.45 15.14 -0.97
C GLU A 126 -61.70 15.34 -2.48
N ASP A 127 -61.74 16.58 -2.95
CA ASP A 127 -61.87 16.86 -4.38
C ASP A 127 -60.61 16.40 -5.14
N ILE A 128 -60.82 15.52 -6.13
CA ILE A 128 -59.74 14.87 -6.89
C ILE A 128 -58.79 15.90 -7.51
N PHE A 129 -59.34 16.89 -8.23
CA PHE A 129 -58.51 17.91 -8.90
C PHE A 129 -57.77 18.82 -7.91
N VAL A 130 -58.38 19.18 -6.77
CA VAL A 130 -57.67 19.93 -5.73
C VAL A 130 -56.52 19.10 -5.16
N LEU A 131 -56.73 17.82 -4.89
CA LEU A 131 -55.68 16.92 -4.40
C LEU A 131 -54.56 16.73 -5.42
N GLU A 132 -54.89 16.52 -6.69
CA GLU A 132 -53.95 16.39 -7.81
C GLU A 132 -53.04 17.62 -7.87
N PHE A 133 -53.62 18.82 -7.99
CA PHE A 133 -52.82 20.03 -8.12
C PHE A 133 -52.11 20.42 -6.83
N ALA A 134 -52.72 20.23 -5.66
CA ALA A 134 -52.04 20.51 -4.39
C ALA A 134 -50.83 19.60 -4.17
N SER A 135 -50.98 18.28 -4.43
CA SER A 135 -49.87 17.33 -4.33
C SER A 135 -48.77 17.64 -5.36
N LEU A 136 -49.14 18.06 -6.58
CA LEU A 136 -48.17 18.50 -7.59
C LEU A 136 -47.41 19.74 -7.14
N VAL A 137 -48.08 20.75 -6.56
CA VAL A 137 -47.38 21.92 -6.00
C VAL A 137 -46.38 21.48 -4.93
N LEU A 138 -46.77 20.62 -3.98
CA LEU A 138 -45.85 20.14 -2.93
C LEU A 138 -44.64 19.39 -3.51
N CYS A 139 -44.86 18.57 -4.54
CA CYS A 139 -43.79 17.87 -5.26
C CYS A 139 -42.79 18.86 -5.87
N GLU A 140 -43.28 19.94 -6.52
CA GLU A 140 -42.41 20.97 -7.09
C GLU A 140 -41.70 21.80 -6.01
N LEU A 141 -42.40 22.17 -4.93
CA LEU A 141 -41.81 22.94 -3.82
C LEU A 141 -40.71 22.17 -3.08
N THR A 142 -40.85 20.85 -2.95
CA THR A 142 -39.86 19.99 -2.27
C THR A 142 -38.64 19.69 -3.11
N ARG A 143 -38.54 20.18 -4.36
CA ARG A 143 -37.24 20.17 -5.06
C ARG A 143 -36.22 21.08 -4.38
N GLU A 144 -36.69 22.10 -3.66
CA GLU A 144 -35.87 23.00 -2.87
C GLU A 144 -35.66 22.47 -1.44
N PRO A 145 -34.43 22.52 -0.89
CA PRO A 145 -34.17 22.08 0.49
C PRO A 145 -35.04 22.78 1.54
N LEU A 146 -35.32 24.07 1.34
CA LEU A 146 -36.22 24.84 2.22
C LEU A 146 -37.65 24.29 2.18
N GLY A 147 -38.12 23.83 1.01
CA GLY A 147 -39.43 23.21 0.87
C GLY A 147 -39.53 21.89 1.62
N CYS A 148 -38.46 21.08 1.60
CA CYS A 148 -38.38 19.85 2.39
C CYS A 148 -38.51 20.13 3.90
N ASP A 149 -37.72 21.06 4.42
CA ASP A 149 -37.71 21.43 5.85
C ASP A 149 -39.08 21.97 6.30
N GLN A 150 -39.67 22.88 5.52
CA GLN A 150 -41.00 23.44 5.80
C GLN A 150 -42.10 22.37 5.76
N LEU A 151 -42.02 21.39 4.85
CA LEU A 151 -43.02 20.33 4.73
C LEU A 151 -42.96 19.33 5.89
N VAL A 152 -41.76 18.94 6.32
CA VAL A 152 -41.57 18.11 7.52
C VAL A 152 -42.07 18.85 8.75
N SER A 153 -41.74 20.14 8.89
CA SER A 153 -42.22 21.01 9.97
C SER A 153 -43.75 21.20 9.97
N ALA A 154 -44.41 21.02 8.84
CA ALA A 154 -45.88 21.05 8.75
C ALA A 154 -46.56 19.78 9.31
N ASN A 155 -45.78 18.76 9.70
CA ASN A 155 -46.24 17.50 10.30
C ASN A 155 -47.28 16.75 9.45
N ILE A 156 -47.08 16.70 8.13
CA ILE A 156 -48.00 16.07 7.18
C ILE A 156 -47.52 14.72 6.63
N LEU A 157 -46.40 14.17 7.11
CA LEU A 157 -45.82 12.92 6.61
C LEU A 157 -46.83 11.76 6.64
N ASN A 158 -47.62 11.67 7.71
CA ASN A 158 -48.67 10.65 7.84
C ASN A 158 -49.74 10.77 6.75
N THR A 159 -50.09 12.00 6.38
CA THR A 159 -51.04 12.26 5.29
C THR A 159 -50.44 11.91 3.94
N LEU A 160 -49.16 12.19 3.71
CA LEU A 160 -48.47 11.78 2.48
C LEU A 160 -48.45 10.25 2.34
N PHE A 161 -48.09 9.52 3.40
CA PHE A 161 -48.14 8.04 3.38
C PHE A 161 -49.56 7.53 3.12
N ASN A 162 -50.58 8.15 3.74
CA ASN A 162 -51.97 7.76 3.53
C ASN A 162 -52.45 8.01 2.10
N ARG A 163 -52.14 9.19 1.51
CA ARG A 163 -52.54 9.54 0.14
C ARG A 163 -51.80 8.70 -0.90
N MET A 164 -50.53 8.41 -0.67
CA MET A 164 -49.75 7.46 -1.48
C MET A 164 -50.41 6.08 -1.52
N LYS A 165 -50.90 5.59 -0.37
CA LYS A 165 -51.51 4.26 -0.26
C LYS A 165 -52.95 4.20 -0.79
N ASN A 166 -53.78 5.16 -0.39
CA ASN A 166 -55.25 5.04 -0.46
C ASN A 166 -55.91 6.00 -1.46
N SER A 167 -55.15 6.88 -2.14
CA SER A 167 -55.74 7.75 -3.15
C SER A 167 -56.25 6.94 -4.34
N SER A 168 -57.47 7.24 -4.80
CA SER A 168 -58.02 6.67 -6.04
C SER A 168 -57.43 7.31 -7.31
N ASP A 169 -56.75 8.44 -7.16
CA ASP A 169 -56.12 9.17 -8.26
C ASP A 169 -54.62 8.80 -8.37
N PRO A 170 -54.18 8.18 -9.48
CA PRO A 170 -52.78 7.82 -9.72
C PRO A 170 -51.83 9.03 -9.69
N ASP A 171 -52.28 10.20 -10.14
CA ASP A 171 -51.43 11.39 -10.17
C ASP A 171 -51.13 11.87 -8.75
N VAL A 172 -52.13 11.83 -7.86
CA VAL A 172 -51.93 12.11 -6.43
C VAL A 172 -50.96 11.11 -5.79
N GLN A 173 -51.08 9.82 -6.12
CA GLN A 173 -50.15 8.80 -5.62
C GLN A 173 -48.73 9.08 -6.08
N ASN A 174 -48.54 9.33 -7.38
CA ASN A 174 -47.25 9.62 -7.98
C ASN A 174 -46.62 10.90 -7.39
N ASN A 175 -47.41 11.97 -7.27
CA ASN A 175 -46.94 13.23 -6.71
C ASN A 175 -46.54 13.09 -5.23
N CYS A 176 -47.31 12.35 -4.42
CA CYS A 176 -46.96 12.08 -3.03
C CYS A 176 -45.68 11.24 -2.91
N LEU A 177 -45.49 10.28 -3.82
CA LEU A 177 -44.31 9.43 -3.87
C LEU A 177 -43.06 10.21 -4.30
N GLN A 178 -43.18 11.07 -5.30
CA GLN A 178 -42.09 11.95 -5.73
C GLN A 178 -41.74 12.98 -4.64
N THR A 179 -42.74 13.52 -3.95
CA THR A 179 -42.54 14.37 -2.76
C THR A 179 -41.73 13.62 -1.69
N LEU A 180 -42.07 12.36 -1.41
CA LEU A 180 -41.31 11.54 -0.47
C LEU A 180 -39.88 11.29 -0.95
N SER A 181 -39.68 11.01 -2.25
CA SER A 181 -38.36 10.83 -2.85
C SER A 181 -37.49 12.10 -2.74
N ASN A 182 -38.09 13.29 -2.88
CA ASN A 182 -37.42 14.57 -2.67
C ASN A 182 -36.99 14.74 -1.20
N LEU A 183 -37.88 14.42 -0.24
CA LEU A 183 -37.55 14.45 1.20
C LEU A 183 -36.40 13.49 1.55
N LEU A 184 -36.33 12.33 0.89
CA LEU A 184 -35.26 11.35 1.12
C LEU A 184 -33.90 11.78 0.56
N ALA A 185 -33.88 12.68 -0.43
CA ALA A 185 -32.66 13.26 -0.97
C ALA A 185 -32.00 14.23 0.03
N ASP A 186 -32.78 14.87 0.91
CA ASP A 186 -32.26 15.69 2.01
C ASP A 186 -31.92 14.81 3.24
N PRO A 187 -30.67 14.83 3.75
CA PRO A 187 -30.26 13.95 4.84
C PRO A 187 -31.05 14.14 6.16
N VAL A 188 -31.49 15.37 6.46
CA VAL A 188 -32.19 15.72 7.70
C VAL A 188 -33.65 15.25 7.60
N CYS A 189 -34.33 15.63 6.52
CA CYS A 189 -35.71 15.24 6.26
C CYS A 189 -35.86 13.73 6.13
N ALA A 190 -34.89 13.06 5.50
CA ALA A 190 -34.87 11.60 5.41
C ALA A 190 -34.87 10.93 6.79
N SER A 191 -34.18 11.51 7.79
CA SER A 191 -34.21 10.96 9.15
C SER A 191 -35.60 11.06 9.78
N GLU A 192 -36.35 12.12 9.50
CA GLU A 192 -37.71 12.29 10.01
C GLU A 192 -38.69 11.33 9.31
N VAL A 193 -38.48 11.10 8.01
CA VAL A 193 -39.22 10.08 7.24
C VAL A 193 -39.00 8.68 7.83
N THR A 194 -37.76 8.26 8.08
CA THR A 194 -37.46 6.88 8.53
C THR A 194 -37.85 6.62 9.99
N LYS A 195 -37.91 7.67 10.82
CA LYS A 195 -38.38 7.58 12.21
C LYS A 195 -39.90 7.61 12.34
N SER A 196 -40.64 7.90 11.28
CA SER A 196 -42.09 7.99 11.36
C SER A 196 -42.72 6.62 11.63
N ASN A 197 -43.51 6.53 12.71
CA ASN A 197 -44.24 5.31 13.09
C ASN A 197 -45.29 4.87 12.06
N GLN A 198 -45.66 5.73 11.12
CA GLN A 198 -46.63 5.43 10.06
C GLN A 198 -45.96 4.95 8.77
N PHE A 199 -44.63 5.01 8.67
CA PHE A 199 -43.92 4.45 7.53
C PHE A 199 -44.15 2.93 7.45
N SER A 200 -44.51 2.44 6.26
CA SER A 200 -44.80 1.03 6.02
C SER A 200 -44.29 0.59 4.66
N TRP A 201 -43.40 -0.40 4.66
CA TRP A 201 -42.89 -1.05 3.44
C TRP A 201 -44.01 -1.60 2.57
N VAL A 202 -45.03 -2.24 3.17
CA VAL A 202 -46.13 -2.89 2.43
C VAL A 202 -46.80 -1.95 1.44
N SER A 203 -47.00 -0.69 1.82
CA SER A 203 -47.69 0.29 0.95
C SER A 203 -46.80 0.75 -0.19
N LEU A 204 -45.50 0.94 0.08
CA LEU A 204 -44.53 1.35 -0.93
C LEU A 204 -44.22 0.21 -1.92
N LEU A 205 -44.06 -1.01 -1.42
CA LEU A 205 -43.77 -2.19 -2.23
C LEU A 205 -44.91 -2.54 -3.19
N ALA A 206 -46.17 -2.39 -2.76
CA ALA A 206 -47.33 -2.59 -3.62
C ALA A 206 -47.33 -1.64 -4.85
N LEU A 207 -46.81 -0.42 -4.72
CA LEU A 207 -46.75 0.54 -5.82
C LEU A 207 -45.71 0.19 -6.89
N MET A 208 -44.73 -0.67 -6.58
CA MET A 208 -43.78 -1.16 -7.58
C MET A 208 -44.45 -2.02 -8.66
N GLN A 209 -45.62 -2.60 -8.36
CA GLN A 209 -46.43 -3.41 -9.28
C GLN A 209 -47.68 -2.65 -9.78
N SER A 210 -47.68 -1.32 -9.70
CA SER A 210 -48.77 -0.48 -10.22
C SER A 210 -48.97 -0.69 -11.72
N GLU A 211 -50.18 -0.51 -12.24
CA GLU A 211 -50.44 -0.50 -13.69
C GLU A 211 -49.80 0.72 -14.40
N TYR A 212 -49.41 1.75 -13.65
CA TYR A 212 -48.81 2.97 -14.18
C TYR A 212 -47.29 2.95 -14.05
N LEU A 213 -46.59 2.94 -15.19
CA LEU A 213 -45.12 2.91 -15.26
C LEU A 213 -44.44 4.06 -14.49
N ALA A 214 -45.01 5.26 -14.49
CA ALA A 214 -44.47 6.40 -13.74
C ALA A 214 -44.45 6.13 -12.22
N ILE A 215 -45.50 5.49 -11.69
CA ILE A 215 -45.59 5.10 -10.28
C ILE A 215 -44.58 4.00 -9.97
N GLN A 216 -44.42 3.01 -10.86
CA GLN A 216 -43.42 1.94 -10.69
C GLN A 216 -42.01 2.52 -10.54
N HIS A 217 -41.59 3.41 -11.45
CA HIS A 217 -40.29 4.09 -11.39
C HIS A 217 -40.09 4.91 -10.11
N ALA A 218 -41.11 5.70 -9.72
CA ALA A 218 -41.04 6.50 -8.51
C ALA A 218 -40.99 5.63 -7.24
N ALA A 219 -41.67 4.48 -7.23
CA ALA A 219 -41.67 3.53 -6.11
C ALA A 219 -40.30 2.86 -5.96
N LEU A 220 -39.76 2.32 -7.06
CA LEU A 220 -38.44 1.69 -7.08
C LEU A 220 -37.35 2.66 -6.65
N ARG A 221 -37.35 3.89 -7.16
CA ARG A 221 -36.42 4.95 -6.73
C ARG A 221 -36.53 5.24 -5.23
N THR A 222 -37.74 5.32 -4.70
CA THR A 222 -37.97 5.60 -3.27
C THR A 222 -37.47 4.44 -2.41
N VAL A 223 -37.74 3.19 -2.80
CA VAL A 223 -37.20 1.99 -2.13
C VAL A 223 -35.68 2.02 -2.13
N ASP A 224 -35.07 2.26 -3.30
CA ASP A 224 -33.63 2.36 -3.52
C ASP A 224 -32.96 3.41 -2.60
N GLN A 225 -33.54 4.62 -2.53
CA GLN A 225 -33.06 5.69 -1.64
C GLN A 225 -33.09 5.30 -0.16
N LEU A 226 -34.10 4.52 0.27
CA LEU A 226 -34.21 4.03 1.64
C LEU A 226 -33.18 2.94 1.93
N ILE A 227 -33.07 1.92 1.07
CA ILE A 227 -32.18 0.77 1.31
C ILE A 227 -30.69 1.15 1.25
N ARG A 228 -30.31 2.19 0.48
CA ARG A 228 -28.93 2.72 0.43
C ARG A 228 -28.50 3.40 1.73
N ARG A 229 -29.40 3.61 2.69
CA ARG A 229 -29.07 4.16 4.01
C ARG A 229 -28.50 3.06 4.91
N TYR A 230 -27.32 2.55 4.57
CA TYR A 230 -26.70 1.39 5.23
C TYR A 230 -26.46 1.56 6.73
N LYS A 231 -26.34 2.81 7.20
CA LYS A 231 -26.17 3.14 8.63
C LYS A 231 -27.48 3.24 9.40
N ASP A 232 -28.64 3.26 8.73
CA ASP A 232 -29.95 3.26 9.36
C ASP A 232 -30.40 1.82 9.62
N TYR A 233 -29.98 1.26 10.74
CA TYR A 233 -30.28 -0.12 11.12
C TYR A 233 -31.78 -0.41 11.22
N ALA A 234 -32.62 0.59 11.52
CA ALA A 234 -34.07 0.40 11.59
C ALA A 234 -34.65 0.16 10.20
N VAL A 235 -34.25 0.95 9.20
CA VAL A 235 -34.63 0.76 7.79
C VAL A 235 -34.15 -0.60 7.28
N GLN A 236 -32.88 -0.94 7.51
CA GLN A 236 -32.33 -2.24 7.07
C GLN A 236 -33.09 -3.42 7.71
N LYS A 237 -33.32 -3.36 9.03
CA LYS A 237 -34.03 -4.40 9.78
C LYS A 237 -35.49 -4.56 9.32
N THR A 238 -36.19 -3.45 9.11
CA THR A 238 -37.61 -3.49 8.71
C THR A 238 -37.78 -3.93 7.26
N PHE A 239 -36.86 -3.60 6.36
CA PHE A 239 -36.88 -4.11 4.99
C PHE A 239 -36.60 -5.62 4.95
N ARG A 240 -35.63 -6.13 5.75
CA ARG A 240 -35.40 -7.58 5.93
C ARG A 240 -36.63 -8.34 6.45
N ALA A 241 -37.47 -7.68 7.23
CA ALA A 241 -38.71 -8.28 7.74
C ALA A 241 -39.89 -8.18 6.74
N SER A 242 -39.70 -7.47 5.63
CA SER A 242 -40.73 -7.25 4.61
C SER A 242 -40.64 -8.27 3.45
N THR A 243 -41.62 -8.25 2.54
CA THR A 243 -41.61 -9.03 1.30
C THR A 243 -40.74 -8.43 0.19
N GLY A 244 -40.06 -7.30 0.42
CA GLY A 244 -39.47 -6.50 -0.64
C GLY A 244 -38.52 -7.25 -1.58
N VAL A 245 -37.69 -8.15 -1.07
CA VAL A 245 -36.82 -8.98 -1.92
C VAL A 245 -37.64 -9.92 -2.81
N LEU A 246 -38.71 -10.53 -2.28
CA LEU A 246 -39.59 -11.42 -3.03
C LEU A 246 -40.36 -10.64 -4.09
N ASP A 247 -40.93 -9.48 -3.72
CA ASP A 247 -41.69 -8.62 -4.63
C ASP A 247 -40.81 -8.15 -5.81
N LEU A 248 -39.54 -7.81 -5.56
CA LEU A 248 -38.57 -7.47 -6.61
C LEU A 248 -38.29 -8.66 -7.54
N CYS A 249 -38.18 -9.88 -7.00
CA CYS A 249 -37.99 -11.07 -7.82
C CYS A 249 -39.24 -11.41 -8.65
N ASP A 250 -40.44 -11.23 -8.08
CA ASP A 250 -41.71 -11.44 -8.78
C ASP A 250 -41.85 -10.50 -9.97
N ILE A 251 -41.39 -9.25 -9.82
CA ILE A 251 -41.32 -8.28 -10.92
C ILE A 251 -40.40 -8.79 -12.04
N LEU A 252 -39.20 -9.30 -11.72
CA LEU A 252 -38.25 -9.82 -12.71
C LEU A 252 -38.77 -11.03 -13.50
N GLU A 253 -39.64 -11.83 -12.88
CA GLU A 253 -40.24 -13.01 -13.52
C GLU A 253 -41.44 -12.67 -14.40
N SER A 254 -41.92 -11.43 -14.36
CA SER A 254 -43.06 -10.96 -15.15
C SER A 254 -42.60 -10.19 -16.39
N TYR A 255 -43.02 -10.64 -17.57
CA TYR A 255 -42.73 -9.95 -18.82
C TYR A 255 -43.37 -8.55 -18.91
N GLU A 256 -44.50 -8.34 -18.22
CA GLU A 256 -45.23 -7.07 -18.24
C GLU A 256 -44.45 -5.93 -17.58
N PHE A 257 -43.55 -6.24 -16.65
CA PHE A 257 -42.74 -5.26 -15.92
C PHE A 257 -41.32 -5.11 -16.48
N ARG A 258 -41.06 -5.58 -17.71
CA ARG A 258 -39.71 -5.55 -18.32
C ARG A 258 -39.07 -4.17 -18.38
N ASP A 259 -39.86 -3.11 -18.45
CA ASP A 259 -39.39 -1.72 -18.58
C ASP A 259 -38.71 -1.23 -17.29
N VAL A 260 -38.98 -1.87 -16.14
CA VAL A 260 -38.37 -1.55 -14.84
C VAL A 260 -37.33 -2.57 -14.37
N HIS A 261 -37.08 -3.65 -15.13
CA HIS A 261 -36.13 -4.71 -14.73
C HIS A 261 -34.72 -4.17 -14.40
N THR A 262 -34.23 -3.18 -15.16
CA THR A 262 -32.92 -2.57 -14.89
C THR A 262 -32.89 -1.88 -13.52
N GLU A 263 -33.96 -1.18 -13.13
CA GLU A 263 -34.06 -0.52 -11.83
C GLU A 263 -34.16 -1.53 -10.70
N VAL A 264 -34.96 -2.58 -10.89
CA VAL A 264 -35.11 -3.68 -9.91
C VAL A 264 -33.77 -4.37 -9.64
N LEU A 265 -33.00 -4.68 -10.69
CA LEU A 265 -31.65 -5.24 -10.54
C LEU A 265 -30.70 -4.24 -9.85
N GLY A 266 -30.85 -2.94 -10.12
CA GLY A 266 -30.13 -1.88 -9.41
C GLY A 266 -30.42 -1.86 -7.91
N VAL A 267 -31.70 -1.94 -7.52
CA VAL A 267 -32.15 -2.01 -6.13
C VAL A 267 -31.58 -3.24 -5.43
N LEU A 268 -31.66 -4.42 -6.06
CA LEU A 268 -31.11 -5.66 -5.49
C LEU A 268 -29.58 -5.60 -5.33
N ARG A 269 -28.88 -5.04 -6.32
CA ARG A 269 -27.43 -4.83 -6.26
C ARG A 269 -27.06 -3.94 -5.08
N ASP A 270 -27.73 -2.80 -4.95
CA ASP A 270 -27.39 -1.82 -3.91
C ASP A 270 -27.81 -2.29 -2.52
N TYR A 271 -28.82 -3.15 -2.42
CA TYR A 271 -29.20 -3.84 -1.19
C TYR A 271 -28.11 -4.81 -0.71
N ALA A 272 -27.42 -5.51 -1.63
CA ALA A 272 -26.40 -6.51 -1.33
C ALA A 272 -25.10 -5.95 -0.71
N GLU A 273 -25.02 -4.63 -0.44
CA GLU A 273 -23.83 -3.95 0.10
C GLU A 273 -23.32 -4.51 1.44
N THR A 274 -24.22 -4.97 2.32
CA THR A 274 -23.88 -5.35 3.69
C THR A 274 -23.92 -6.87 3.90
N GLU A 275 -23.14 -7.36 4.86
CA GLU A 275 -23.10 -8.79 5.24
C GLU A 275 -24.48 -9.37 5.59
N GLU A 276 -25.32 -8.60 6.30
CA GLU A 276 -26.67 -9.04 6.69
C GLU A 276 -27.61 -9.09 5.48
N ASN A 277 -27.51 -8.11 4.58
CA ASN A 277 -28.39 -8.05 3.41
C ASN A 277 -28.01 -9.09 2.36
N ALA A 278 -26.71 -9.35 2.15
CA ALA A 278 -26.25 -10.43 1.28
C ALA A 278 -26.73 -11.80 1.81
N ALA A 279 -26.66 -12.03 3.13
CA ALA A 279 -27.21 -13.22 3.76
C ALA A 279 -28.74 -13.31 3.58
N HIS A 280 -29.45 -12.18 3.71
CA HIS A 280 -30.89 -12.12 3.49
C HIS A 280 -31.28 -12.48 2.05
N LEU A 281 -30.60 -11.95 1.03
CA LEU A 281 -30.86 -12.32 -0.38
C LEU A 281 -30.77 -13.83 -0.61
N TYR A 282 -29.80 -14.49 0.02
CA TYR A 282 -29.70 -15.95 -0.02
C TYR A 282 -30.86 -16.65 0.68
N GLN A 283 -31.17 -16.25 1.92
CA GLN A 283 -32.26 -16.83 2.72
C GLN A 283 -33.64 -16.66 2.07
N SER A 284 -33.87 -15.56 1.35
CA SER A 284 -35.11 -15.32 0.61
C SER A 284 -35.22 -16.14 -0.68
N GLY A 285 -34.19 -16.91 -1.08
CA GLY A 285 -34.16 -17.66 -2.34
C GLY A 285 -33.90 -16.78 -3.58
N CYS A 286 -33.58 -15.50 -3.40
CA CYS A 286 -33.37 -14.54 -4.50
C CYS A 286 -32.23 -14.98 -5.43
N VAL A 287 -31.14 -15.53 -4.88
CA VAL A 287 -29.98 -15.97 -5.69
C VAL A 287 -30.37 -16.99 -6.75
N LEU A 288 -31.19 -18.00 -6.41
CA LEU A 288 -31.64 -19.01 -7.37
C LEU A 288 -32.57 -18.41 -8.45
N ARG A 289 -33.42 -17.46 -8.07
CA ARG A 289 -34.30 -16.74 -9.01
C ARG A 289 -33.49 -15.85 -9.96
N LEU A 290 -32.44 -15.18 -9.46
CA LEU A 290 -31.50 -14.41 -10.29
C LEU A 290 -30.73 -15.30 -11.27
N LEU A 291 -30.31 -16.49 -10.85
CA LEU A 291 -29.68 -17.47 -11.76
C LEU A 291 -30.64 -17.90 -12.87
N ALA A 292 -31.88 -18.26 -12.53
CA ALA A 292 -32.90 -18.59 -13.53
C ALA A 292 -33.20 -17.42 -14.48
N TYR A 293 -33.26 -16.20 -13.94
CA TYR A 293 -33.40 -14.99 -14.73
C TYR A 293 -32.21 -14.78 -15.67
N LEU A 294 -30.97 -14.96 -15.20
CA LEU A 294 -29.75 -14.78 -16.02
C LEU A 294 -29.72 -15.71 -17.26
N ASP A 295 -30.24 -16.93 -17.12
CA ASP A 295 -30.33 -17.88 -18.22
C ASP A 295 -31.32 -17.41 -19.30
N MET A 296 -32.49 -16.92 -18.88
CA MET A 296 -33.60 -16.53 -19.76
C MET A 296 -33.55 -15.07 -20.22
N ALA A 297 -32.74 -14.23 -19.58
CA ALA A 297 -32.69 -12.80 -19.81
C ALA A 297 -32.15 -12.44 -21.21
N LEU A 298 -32.68 -11.33 -21.76
CA LEU A 298 -32.13 -10.71 -22.96
C LEU A 298 -30.66 -10.33 -22.76
N PRO A 299 -29.82 -10.36 -23.82
CA PRO A 299 -28.39 -10.05 -23.70
C PRO A 299 -28.08 -8.73 -23.00
N ALA A 300 -28.93 -7.71 -23.17
CA ALA A 300 -28.77 -6.40 -22.52
C ALA A 300 -29.00 -6.42 -21.00
N MET A 301 -29.76 -7.39 -20.48
CA MET A 301 -30.08 -7.49 -19.04
C MET A 301 -29.11 -8.38 -18.27
N LYS A 302 -28.39 -9.27 -18.97
CA LYS A 302 -27.42 -10.18 -18.33
C LYS A 302 -26.35 -9.45 -17.51
N PRO A 303 -25.73 -8.34 -17.97
CA PRO A 303 -24.77 -7.58 -17.17
C PRO A 303 -25.39 -7.08 -15.85
N HIS A 304 -26.59 -6.50 -15.90
CA HIS A 304 -27.27 -6.00 -14.71
C HIS A 304 -27.57 -7.11 -13.69
N CYS A 305 -27.95 -8.29 -14.16
CA CYS A 305 -28.21 -9.44 -13.28
C CYS A 305 -26.91 -9.97 -12.67
N LEU A 306 -25.87 -10.18 -13.49
CA LEU A 306 -24.57 -10.66 -13.00
C LEU A 306 -23.96 -9.67 -12.00
N ALA A 307 -24.13 -8.36 -12.20
CA ALA A 307 -23.66 -7.33 -11.27
C ALA A 307 -24.24 -7.48 -9.85
N VAL A 308 -25.48 -7.95 -9.68
CA VAL A 308 -26.07 -8.24 -8.36
C VAL A 308 -25.29 -9.37 -7.68
N LEU A 309 -25.07 -10.47 -8.40
CA LEU A 309 -24.33 -11.63 -7.91
C LEU A 309 -22.87 -11.27 -7.61
N THR A 310 -22.22 -10.52 -8.49
CA THR A 310 -20.87 -10.01 -8.28
C THR A 310 -20.81 -9.10 -7.05
N LYS A 311 -21.82 -8.25 -6.82
CA LYS A 311 -21.87 -7.39 -5.63
C LYS A 311 -21.94 -8.20 -4.33
N MET A 312 -22.70 -9.30 -4.30
CA MET A 312 -22.72 -10.19 -3.15
C MET A 312 -21.33 -10.75 -2.81
N SER A 313 -20.47 -11.02 -3.80
CA SER A 313 -19.13 -11.59 -3.59
C SER A 313 -18.17 -10.71 -2.75
N PHE A 314 -18.46 -9.41 -2.61
CA PHE A 314 -17.65 -8.50 -1.79
C PHE A 314 -17.72 -8.80 -0.30
N THR A 315 -18.81 -9.45 0.15
CA THR A 315 -19.08 -9.80 1.56
C THR A 315 -18.75 -11.26 1.84
N ALA A 316 -18.39 -11.61 3.07
CA ALA A 316 -18.11 -13.01 3.45
C ALA A 316 -19.37 -13.89 3.36
N ASN A 317 -20.49 -13.44 3.93
CA ASN A 317 -21.76 -14.15 3.87
C ASN A 317 -22.26 -14.30 2.42
N GLY A 318 -22.04 -13.28 1.59
CA GLY A 318 -22.37 -13.34 0.17
C GLY A 318 -21.53 -14.35 -0.59
N ARG A 319 -20.22 -14.46 -0.32
CA ARG A 319 -19.38 -15.53 -0.91
C ARG A 319 -19.86 -16.91 -0.51
N ASP A 320 -20.20 -17.11 0.76
CA ASP A 320 -20.74 -18.40 1.22
C ASP A 320 -22.05 -18.72 0.50
N ALA A 321 -22.98 -17.77 0.41
CA ALA A 321 -24.22 -17.94 -0.34
C ALA A 321 -23.98 -18.34 -1.80
N LEU A 322 -23.13 -17.59 -2.52
CA LEU A 322 -22.81 -17.84 -3.92
C LEU A 322 -22.13 -19.21 -4.13
N TYR A 323 -21.31 -19.65 -3.18
CA TYR A 323 -20.71 -20.99 -3.21
C TYR A 323 -21.74 -22.10 -3.00
N GLN A 324 -22.69 -21.91 -2.07
CA GLN A 324 -23.75 -22.89 -1.79
C GLN A 324 -24.72 -23.04 -2.97
N THR A 325 -24.93 -21.98 -3.76
CA THR A 325 -25.79 -22.01 -4.97
C THR A 325 -25.05 -22.39 -6.25
N GLY A 326 -23.73 -22.63 -6.20
CA GLY A 326 -22.92 -22.92 -7.39
C GLY A 326 -22.70 -21.72 -8.32
N THR A 327 -22.96 -20.50 -7.83
CA THR A 327 -22.79 -19.26 -8.60
C THR A 327 -21.32 -18.93 -8.86
N ASP A 328 -20.41 -19.42 -8.03
CA ASP A 328 -18.96 -19.37 -8.25
C ASP A 328 -18.57 -19.95 -9.63
N LEU A 329 -19.19 -21.05 -10.03
CA LEU A 329 -18.98 -21.66 -11.35
C LEU A 329 -19.64 -20.87 -12.49
N VAL A 330 -20.71 -20.12 -12.19
CA VAL A 330 -21.35 -19.23 -13.17
C VAL A 330 -20.40 -18.08 -13.53
N PHE A 331 -19.68 -17.49 -12.57
CA PHE A 331 -18.64 -16.51 -12.91
C PHE A 331 -17.58 -17.11 -13.84
N CYS A 332 -17.18 -18.37 -13.61
CA CYS A 332 -16.21 -19.05 -14.46
C CYS A 332 -16.71 -19.22 -15.90
N SER A 333 -17.99 -19.59 -16.09
CA SER A 333 -18.57 -19.74 -17.44
C SER A 333 -18.72 -18.41 -18.17
N GLN A 334 -19.00 -17.32 -17.44
CA GLN A 334 -19.13 -15.98 -18.02
C GLN A 334 -17.79 -15.37 -18.47
N LEU A 335 -16.63 -15.91 -18.04
CA LEU A 335 -15.31 -15.50 -18.56
C LEU A 335 -15.11 -15.83 -20.05
N LEU A 336 -15.99 -16.63 -20.66
CA LEU A 336 -15.98 -16.94 -22.09
C LEU A 336 -16.86 -15.99 -22.92
N SER A 337 -17.51 -15.02 -22.27
CA SER A 337 -18.38 -14.05 -22.93
C SER A 337 -17.59 -13.06 -23.78
N THR A 338 -18.21 -12.53 -24.85
CA THR A 338 -17.66 -11.42 -25.64
C THR A 338 -18.13 -10.05 -25.14
N ASN A 339 -19.07 -10.02 -24.20
CA ASN A 339 -19.57 -8.78 -23.61
C ASN A 339 -18.62 -8.31 -22.50
N ALA A 340 -18.07 -7.11 -22.65
CA ALA A 340 -17.07 -6.55 -21.74
C ALA A 340 -17.60 -6.37 -20.30
N ASP A 341 -18.87 -6.00 -20.12
CA ASP A 341 -19.46 -5.82 -18.79
C ASP A 341 -19.62 -7.16 -18.07
N LEU A 342 -20.07 -8.20 -18.79
CA LEU A 342 -20.13 -9.57 -18.26
C LEU A 342 -18.74 -10.08 -17.88
N LEU A 343 -17.74 -9.86 -18.74
CA LEU A 343 -16.35 -10.25 -18.45
C LEU A 343 -15.81 -9.53 -17.22
N ALA A 344 -16.07 -8.24 -17.10
CA ALA A 344 -15.65 -7.43 -15.96
C ALA A 344 -16.24 -7.92 -14.63
N ASP A 345 -17.56 -8.16 -14.60
CA ASP A 345 -18.28 -8.65 -13.43
C ASP A 345 -17.91 -10.09 -13.10
N ALA A 346 -17.73 -10.95 -14.11
CA ALA A 346 -17.27 -12.32 -13.95
C ALA A 346 -15.87 -12.38 -13.35
N ALA A 347 -14.92 -11.61 -13.90
CA ALA A 347 -13.55 -11.57 -13.39
C ALA A 347 -13.48 -11.03 -11.96
N MET A 348 -14.30 -10.02 -11.62
CA MET A 348 -14.42 -9.52 -10.24
C MET A 348 -15.04 -10.57 -9.31
N GLY A 349 -16.11 -11.23 -9.77
CA GLY A 349 -16.76 -12.33 -9.05
C GLY A 349 -15.76 -13.43 -8.71
N VAL A 350 -14.97 -13.89 -9.69
CA VAL A 350 -13.89 -14.86 -9.46
C VAL A 350 -12.86 -14.32 -8.46
N ALA A 351 -12.35 -13.09 -8.65
CA ALA A 351 -11.34 -12.51 -7.75
C ALA A 351 -11.81 -12.40 -6.29
N ASN A 352 -13.10 -12.19 -6.07
CA ASN A 352 -13.67 -12.15 -4.74
C ASN A 352 -13.93 -13.55 -4.20
N MET A 353 -14.50 -14.45 -5.01
CA MET A 353 -14.79 -15.83 -4.61
C MET A 353 -13.52 -16.60 -4.22
N THR A 354 -12.36 -16.30 -4.80
CA THR A 354 -11.08 -16.93 -4.41
C THR A 354 -10.63 -16.62 -2.99
N LYS A 355 -11.19 -15.58 -2.35
CA LYS A 355 -10.97 -15.31 -0.92
C LYS A 355 -11.62 -16.36 -0.02
N LEU A 356 -12.57 -17.15 -0.55
CA LEU A 356 -13.14 -18.33 0.10
C LEU A 356 -12.45 -19.58 -0.43
N LEU A 357 -11.64 -20.24 0.40
CA LEU A 357 -10.79 -21.36 -0.01
C LEU A 357 -11.57 -22.51 -0.69
N PRO A 358 -12.72 -23.00 -0.18
CA PRO A 358 -13.51 -24.02 -0.87
C PRO A 358 -13.96 -23.62 -2.29
N ALA A 359 -14.30 -22.35 -2.50
CA ALA A 359 -14.66 -21.85 -3.83
C ALA A 359 -13.43 -21.75 -4.73
N ALA A 360 -12.30 -21.26 -4.22
CA ALA A 360 -11.05 -21.21 -4.97
C ALA A 360 -10.62 -22.59 -5.50
N VAL A 361 -10.68 -23.62 -4.65
CA VAL A 361 -10.38 -25.00 -5.02
C VAL A 361 -11.34 -25.49 -6.09
N ARG A 362 -12.66 -25.38 -5.86
CA ARG A 362 -13.69 -25.82 -6.82
C ARG A 362 -13.56 -25.14 -8.19
N MET A 363 -13.32 -23.83 -8.20
CA MET A 363 -13.14 -23.10 -9.46
C MET A 363 -11.85 -23.52 -10.17
N SER A 364 -10.77 -23.83 -9.45
CA SER A 364 -9.46 -24.22 -10.04
C SER A 364 -9.47 -25.55 -10.80
N ASP A 365 -10.49 -26.38 -10.56
CA ASP A 365 -10.74 -27.62 -11.31
C ASP A 365 -11.35 -27.36 -12.70
N THR A 366 -11.78 -26.12 -12.97
CA THR A 366 -12.22 -25.68 -14.30
C THR A 366 -11.10 -24.89 -15.02
N ASN A 367 -11.36 -24.40 -16.24
CA ASN A 367 -10.36 -23.70 -17.07
C ASN A 367 -10.20 -22.20 -16.74
N ILE A 368 -10.45 -21.78 -15.49
CA ILE A 368 -10.46 -20.35 -15.12
C ILE A 368 -9.08 -19.74 -15.26
N ILE A 369 -8.02 -20.48 -14.92
CA ILE A 369 -6.66 -19.96 -14.92
C ILE A 369 -6.28 -19.63 -16.37
N GLU A 370 -6.58 -20.54 -17.30
CA GLU A 370 -6.36 -20.38 -18.74
C GLU A 370 -7.19 -19.22 -19.30
N ALA A 371 -8.48 -19.11 -18.93
CA ALA A 371 -9.35 -18.03 -19.36
C ALA A 371 -8.82 -16.66 -18.90
N LEU A 372 -8.45 -16.53 -17.61
CA LEU A 372 -7.91 -15.30 -17.05
C LEU A 372 -6.57 -14.91 -17.68
N CYS A 373 -5.68 -15.88 -17.94
CA CYS A 373 -4.44 -15.62 -18.67
C CYS A 373 -4.71 -15.17 -20.11
N GLY A 374 -5.71 -15.75 -20.77
CA GLY A 374 -6.15 -15.36 -22.11
C GLY A 374 -6.65 -13.92 -22.16
N ILE A 375 -7.53 -13.53 -21.23
CA ILE A 375 -8.02 -12.14 -21.11
C ILE A 375 -6.86 -11.18 -20.83
N LEU A 376 -5.91 -11.57 -19.97
CA LEU A 376 -4.75 -10.73 -19.67
C LEU A 376 -3.82 -10.53 -20.88
N ALA A 377 -3.74 -11.52 -21.76
CA ALA A 377 -2.94 -11.48 -22.99
C ALA A 377 -3.64 -10.77 -24.17
N ASP A 378 -4.95 -10.53 -24.08
CA ASP A 378 -5.72 -9.84 -25.11
C ASP A 378 -5.48 -8.32 -25.06
N ASP A 379 -4.75 -7.80 -26.04
CA ASP A 379 -4.49 -6.36 -26.17
C ASP A 379 -5.74 -5.57 -26.60
N GLY A 380 -6.79 -6.23 -27.11
CA GLY A 380 -8.09 -5.62 -27.39
C GLY A 380 -8.98 -5.45 -26.15
N ALA A 381 -8.72 -6.21 -25.08
CA ALA A 381 -9.50 -6.13 -23.85
C ALA A 381 -9.19 -4.83 -23.07
N PRO A 382 -10.21 -4.11 -22.58
CA PRO A 382 -9.99 -2.87 -21.86
C PRO A 382 -9.28 -3.12 -20.52
N TRP A 383 -8.34 -2.24 -20.20
CA TRP A 383 -7.64 -2.30 -18.92
C TRP A 383 -8.56 -2.08 -17.72
N PHE A 384 -9.43 -1.08 -17.84
CA PHE A 384 -10.39 -0.75 -16.81
C PHE A 384 -11.47 -1.83 -16.74
N PHE A 385 -11.73 -2.30 -15.52
CA PHE A 385 -12.64 -3.41 -15.19
C PHE A 385 -12.30 -4.79 -15.76
N VAL A 386 -11.92 -4.98 -17.02
CA VAL A 386 -11.70 -6.34 -17.56
C VAL A 386 -10.32 -6.88 -17.18
N ARG A 387 -9.24 -6.40 -17.83
CA ARG A 387 -7.88 -6.97 -17.60
C ARG A 387 -7.42 -6.81 -16.15
N ILE A 388 -7.75 -5.69 -15.49
CA ILE A 388 -7.37 -5.48 -14.08
C ILE A 388 -8.09 -6.42 -13.12
N ASN A 389 -9.36 -6.74 -13.34
CA ASN A 389 -10.06 -7.71 -12.49
C ASN A 389 -9.55 -9.12 -12.76
N SER A 390 -9.23 -9.46 -14.01
CA SER A 390 -8.60 -10.75 -14.32
C SER A 390 -7.23 -10.89 -13.64
N LEU A 391 -6.42 -9.82 -13.65
CA LEU A 391 -5.14 -9.79 -12.96
C LEU A 391 -5.29 -9.93 -11.44
N ARG A 392 -6.30 -9.29 -10.84
CA ARG A 392 -6.64 -9.45 -9.40
C ARG A 392 -7.04 -10.88 -9.07
N ALA A 393 -7.85 -11.51 -9.92
CA ALA A 393 -8.22 -12.92 -9.77
C ALA A 393 -6.99 -13.82 -9.81
N LEU A 394 -6.09 -13.62 -10.78
CA LEU A 394 -4.82 -14.36 -10.88
C LEU A 394 -3.92 -14.14 -9.67
N ALA A 395 -3.82 -12.90 -9.17
CA ALA A 395 -3.05 -12.60 -7.96
C ALA A 395 -3.56 -13.39 -6.75
N GLU A 396 -4.87 -13.38 -6.50
CA GLU A 396 -5.47 -14.14 -5.40
C GLU A 396 -5.34 -15.66 -5.58
N LEU A 397 -5.53 -16.17 -6.81
CA LEU A 397 -5.32 -17.60 -7.09
C LEU A 397 -3.88 -18.01 -6.82
N CYS A 398 -2.89 -17.24 -7.28
CA CYS A 398 -1.48 -17.55 -7.04
C CYS A 398 -1.08 -17.46 -5.57
N ARG A 399 -1.91 -16.90 -4.70
CA ARG A 399 -1.65 -16.86 -3.26
C ARG A 399 -1.94 -18.21 -2.59
N ILE A 400 -2.89 -18.99 -3.13
CA ILE A 400 -3.43 -20.18 -2.45
C ILE A 400 -3.51 -21.44 -3.33
N ILE A 401 -3.50 -21.30 -4.66
CA ILE A 401 -3.62 -22.40 -5.64
C ILE A 401 -2.28 -22.59 -6.37
N PRO A 402 -1.53 -23.68 -6.07
CA PRO A 402 -0.24 -23.96 -6.73
C PRO A 402 -0.34 -24.05 -8.26
N LYS A 403 -1.41 -24.67 -8.79
CA LYS A 403 -1.66 -24.79 -10.24
C LYS A 403 -1.66 -23.43 -10.95
N ALA A 404 -2.22 -22.40 -10.32
CA ALA A 404 -2.23 -21.05 -10.86
C ALA A 404 -0.83 -20.44 -10.89
N ALA A 405 -0.07 -20.62 -9.81
CA ALA A 405 1.31 -20.15 -9.72
C ALA A 405 2.22 -20.79 -10.78
N TYR A 406 2.10 -22.10 -11.01
CA TYR A 406 2.86 -22.80 -12.04
C TYR A 406 2.49 -22.31 -13.45
N ARG A 407 1.20 -22.13 -13.75
CA ARG A 407 0.74 -21.63 -15.05
C ARG A 407 1.21 -20.20 -15.32
N LEU A 408 1.32 -19.35 -14.30
CA LEU A 408 1.74 -17.96 -14.44
C LEU A 408 3.23 -17.78 -14.74
N VAL A 409 4.06 -18.76 -14.36
CA VAL A 409 5.51 -18.73 -14.64
C VAL A 409 5.89 -19.43 -15.95
N GLU A 410 4.93 -20.02 -16.66
CA GLU A 410 5.20 -20.53 -18.01
C GLU A 410 5.62 -19.39 -18.96
N PRO A 411 6.53 -19.64 -19.93
CA PRO A 411 7.21 -18.57 -20.65
C PRO A 411 6.30 -17.50 -21.29
N SER A 412 5.21 -17.91 -21.95
CA SER A 412 4.28 -16.98 -22.61
C SER A 412 3.47 -16.15 -21.63
N THR A 413 2.95 -16.78 -20.57
CA THR A 413 2.14 -16.11 -19.54
C THR A 413 3.01 -15.20 -18.68
N PHE A 414 4.20 -15.65 -18.28
CA PHE A 414 5.10 -14.84 -17.48
C PHE A 414 5.58 -13.62 -18.26
N THR A 415 5.82 -13.77 -19.56
CA THR A 415 6.10 -12.63 -20.45
C THR A 415 4.93 -11.64 -20.48
N THR A 416 3.70 -12.14 -20.57
CA THR A 416 2.48 -11.30 -20.53
C THR A 416 2.39 -10.52 -19.20
N LEU A 417 2.62 -11.20 -18.07
CA LEU A 417 2.63 -10.58 -16.74
C LEU A 417 3.76 -9.53 -16.59
N ARG A 418 4.96 -9.82 -17.09
CA ARG A 418 6.10 -8.89 -17.11
C ARG A 418 5.82 -7.68 -18.01
N ASN A 419 5.14 -7.87 -19.13
CA ASN A 419 4.79 -6.80 -20.05
C ASN A 419 3.91 -5.71 -19.42
N ILE A 420 3.15 -6.03 -18.37
CA ILE A 420 2.40 -5.04 -17.59
C ILE A 420 3.34 -4.00 -16.98
N ASN A 421 4.49 -4.44 -16.47
CA ASN A 421 5.50 -3.53 -15.98
C ASN A 421 6.44 -3.02 -17.08
N LYS A 422 6.62 -3.70 -18.21
CA LYS A 422 7.47 -3.16 -19.30
C LYS A 422 6.78 -2.04 -20.09
N LYS A 423 5.50 -2.20 -20.42
CA LYS A 423 4.71 -1.25 -21.21
C LYS A 423 4.03 -0.22 -20.31
N VAL A 424 4.83 0.56 -19.57
CA VAL A 424 4.35 1.48 -18.51
C VAL A 424 3.34 2.51 -19.04
N ALA A 425 3.52 3.01 -20.27
CA ALA A 425 2.64 4.01 -20.87
C ALA A 425 1.23 3.46 -21.17
N ASP A 426 1.13 2.16 -21.46
CA ASP A 426 -0.11 1.51 -21.89
C ASP A 426 -0.87 0.85 -20.73
N THR A 427 -0.31 0.91 -19.50
CA THR A 427 -0.76 0.11 -18.36
C THR A 427 -1.07 0.98 -17.14
N PRO A 428 -2.26 0.89 -16.54
CA PRO A 428 -2.58 1.65 -15.33
C PRO A 428 -1.64 1.31 -14.17
N ILE A 429 -1.36 2.29 -13.31
CA ILE A 429 -0.48 2.10 -12.15
C ILE A 429 -1.01 1.03 -11.19
N GLU A 430 -2.34 0.90 -11.06
CA GLU A 430 -2.97 -0.15 -10.28
C GLU A 430 -2.64 -1.54 -10.85
N ALA A 431 -2.63 -1.72 -12.17
CA ALA A 431 -2.29 -2.99 -12.80
C ALA A 431 -0.81 -3.33 -12.58
N GLN A 432 0.09 -2.35 -12.68
CA GLN A 432 1.52 -2.53 -12.40
C GLN A 432 1.75 -3.01 -10.96
N ARG A 433 1.04 -2.43 -9.98
CA ARG A 433 1.10 -2.85 -8.56
C ARG A 433 0.57 -4.27 -8.36
N VAL A 434 -0.56 -4.63 -8.96
CA VAL A 434 -1.10 -6.00 -8.85
C VAL A 434 -0.18 -7.02 -9.54
N ALA A 435 0.48 -6.66 -10.64
CA ALA A 435 1.49 -7.52 -11.26
C ALA A 435 2.68 -7.79 -10.33
N VAL A 436 3.15 -6.78 -9.58
CA VAL A 436 4.16 -6.98 -8.53
C VAL A 436 3.63 -7.84 -7.38
N GLN A 437 2.35 -7.69 -7.01
CA GLN A 437 1.70 -8.59 -6.05
C GLN A 437 1.71 -10.06 -6.53
N CYS A 438 1.51 -10.31 -7.82
CA CYS A 438 1.67 -11.65 -8.38
C CYS A 438 3.09 -12.17 -8.16
N TYR A 439 4.14 -11.37 -8.43
CA TYR A 439 5.53 -11.79 -8.20
C TYR A 439 5.78 -12.20 -6.75
N ILE A 440 5.27 -11.42 -5.78
CA ILE A 440 5.36 -11.74 -4.35
C ILE A 440 4.66 -13.08 -4.06
N ASN A 441 3.44 -13.27 -4.55
CA ASN A 441 2.67 -14.49 -4.29
C ASN A 441 3.34 -15.73 -4.88
N LEU A 442 3.95 -15.61 -6.06
CA LEU A 442 4.68 -16.68 -6.76
C LEU A 442 5.90 -17.20 -5.98
N GLN A 443 6.48 -16.42 -5.07
CA GLN A 443 7.66 -16.81 -4.28
C GLN A 443 7.37 -17.92 -3.28
N SER A 444 6.09 -18.16 -2.97
CA SER A 444 5.66 -19.21 -2.04
C SER A 444 5.88 -20.63 -2.59
N TYR A 445 6.22 -20.77 -3.87
CA TYR A 445 6.37 -22.06 -4.55
C TYR A 445 7.74 -22.18 -5.21
N HIS A 446 8.47 -23.26 -4.91
CA HIS A 446 9.84 -23.47 -5.37
C HIS A 446 10.01 -23.39 -6.91
N VAL A 447 9.12 -24.01 -7.70
CA VAL A 447 9.22 -23.96 -9.17
C VAL A 447 9.00 -22.54 -9.71
N SER A 448 8.04 -21.82 -9.14
CA SER A 448 7.73 -20.44 -9.52
C SER A 448 8.85 -19.47 -9.11
N LEU A 449 9.43 -19.66 -7.92
CA LEU A 449 10.61 -18.94 -7.45
C LEU A 449 11.79 -19.16 -8.41
N ALA A 450 12.11 -20.41 -8.71
CA ALA A 450 13.22 -20.75 -9.62
C ALA A 450 13.06 -20.11 -11.02
N ALA A 451 11.84 -20.04 -11.55
CA ALA A 451 11.58 -19.37 -12.83
C ALA A 451 11.85 -17.84 -12.80
N MET A 452 11.75 -17.21 -11.63
CA MET A 452 12.03 -15.79 -11.43
C MET A 452 13.53 -15.49 -11.24
N LEU A 453 14.36 -16.48 -10.90
CA LEU A 453 15.80 -16.32 -10.68
C LEU A 453 16.58 -16.21 -12.00
N ASN A 454 16.39 -15.10 -12.71
CA ASN A 454 17.12 -14.81 -13.94
C ASN A 454 17.51 -13.33 -14.05
N ALA A 455 18.58 -13.08 -14.78
CA ALA A 455 19.21 -11.77 -14.88
C ALA A 455 18.30 -10.70 -15.52
N ASP A 456 17.40 -11.09 -16.43
CA ASP A 456 16.48 -10.16 -17.11
C ASP A 456 15.35 -9.72 -16.17
N PHE A 457 14.78 -10.65 -15.41
CA PHE A 457 13.75 -10.33 -14.43
C PHE A 457 14.29 -9.50 -13.28
N MET A 458 15.52 -9.80 -12.81
CA MET A 458 16.21 -8.97 -11.82
C MET A 458 16.36 -7.52 -12.31
N GLN A 459 16.83 -7.32 -13.54
CA GLN A 459 16.94 -5.98 -14.13
C GLN A 459 15.59 -5.26 -14.23
N GLU A 460 14.51 -5.98 -14.53
CA GLU A 460 13.17 -5.40 -14.58
C GLU A 460 12.68 -4.91 -13.22
N LEU A 461 12.90 -5.67 -12.15
CA LEU A 461 12.56 -5.24 -10.79
C LEU A 461 13.35 -3.97 -10.41
N LEU A 462 14.65 -3.94 -10.72
CA LEU A 462 15.48 -2.75 -10.50
C LEU A 462 15.00 -1.54 -11.31
N ASN A 463 14.52 -1.74 -12.54
CA ASN A 463 13.92 -0.67 -13.34
C ASN A 463 12.60 -0.16 -12.74
N ILE A 464 11.81 -1.02 -12.08
CA ILE A 464 10.60 -0.59 -11.35
C ILE A 464 10.98 0.31 -10.16
N LEU A 465 12.07 0.03 -9.44
CA LEU A 465 12.54 0.88 -8.34
C LEU A 465 12.95 2.29 -8.77
N GLN A 466 13.21 2.51 -10.05
CA GLN A 466 13.53 3.84 -10.60
C GLN A 466 12.29 4.67 -10.96
N ARG A 467 11.06 4.14 -10.80
CA ARG A 467 9.81 4.85 -11.13
C ARG A 467 9.49 5.98 -10.15
N ILE A 468 8.40 6.70 -10.37
CA ILE A 468 7.97 7.79 -9.46
C ILE A 468 7.08 7.24 -8.34
N ASP A 469 6.30 6.17 -8.60
CA ASP A 469 5.31 5.66 -7.65
C ASP A 469 5.93 4.96 -6.43
N ILE A 470 5.84 5.60 -5.26
CA ILE A 470 6.44 5.10 -4.02
C ILE A 470 5.85 3.75 -3.59
N LYS A 471 4.54 3.57 -3.73
CA LYS A 471 3.87 2.32 -3.32
C LYS A 471 4.35 1.14 -4.17
N LEU A 472 4.47 1.33 -5.49
CA LEU A 472 5.03 0.33 -6.39
C LEU A 472 6.48 -0.02 -6.01
N LYS A 473 7.33 0.98 -5.70
CA LYS A 473 8.70 0.72 -5.23
C LYS A 473 8.74 -0.14 -3.98
N MET A 474 7.93 0.20 -2.97
CA MET A 474 7.87 -0.57 -1.72
C MET A 474 7.47 -2.02 -1.98
N MET A 475 6.46 -2.27 -2.83
CA MET A 475 6.07 -3.63 -3.22
C MET A 475 7.19 -4.36 -3.98
N THR A 476 7.92 -3.65 -4.84
CA THR A 476 9.08 -4.21 -5.54
C THR A 476 10.23 -4.54 -4.59
N CYS A 477 10.49 -3.73 -3.56
CA CYS A 477 11.43 -4.10 -2.50
C CYS A 477 10.98 -5.39 -1.81
N THR A 478 9.69 -5.53 -1.45
CA THR A 478 9.17 -6.78 -0.87
C THR A 478 9.40 -7.98 -1.79
N ALA A 479 9.14 -7.82 -3.10
CA ALA A 479 9.43 -8.87 -4.07
C ALA A 479 10.92 -9.20 -4.12
N LEU A 480 11.81 -8.21 -4.17
CA LEU A 480 13.26 -8.43 -4.17
C LEU A 480 13.72 -9.12 -2.88
N CYS A 481 13.26 -8.69 -1.71
CA CYS A 481 13.60 -9.29 -0.42
C CYS A 481 13.27 -10.80 -0.39
N GLY A 482 12.11 -11.20 -0.89
CA GLY A 482 11.75 -12.61 -0.94
C GLY A 482 12.61 -13.43 -1.92
N LEU A 483 13.13 -12.80 -2.99
CA LEU A 483 14.11 -13.45 -3.86
C LEU A 483 15.50 -13.55 -3.22
N MET A 484 15.87 -12.64 -2.29
CA MET A 484 17.19 -12.64 -1.64
C MET A 484 17.42 -13.83 -0.69
N ALA A 485 16.41 -14.67 -0.45
CA ALA A 485 16.59 -15.94 0.25
C ALA A 485 17.52 -16.90 -0.53
N GLU A 486 17.65 -16.72 -1.84
CA GLU A 486 18.46 -17.55 -2.74
C GLU A 486 19.79 -16.84 -3.05
N ASP A 487 20.94 -17.50 -2.84
CA ASP A 487 22.25 -16.86 -3.02
C ASP A 487 22.51 -16.41 -4.48
N VAL A 488 22.03 -17.19 -5.45
CA VAL A 488 22.07 -16.83 -6.88
C VAL A 488 21.39 -15.47 -7.13
N SER A 489 20.34 -15.15 -6.37
CA SER A 489 19.63 -13.88 -6.49
C SER A 489 20.47 -12.69 -6.03
N LYS A 490 21.28 -12.86 -4.97
CA LYS A 490 22.19 -11.83 -4.45
C LYS A 490 23.32 -11.55 -5.45
N GLU A 491 23.86 -12.59 -6.08
CA GLU A 491 24.85 -12.47 -7.15
C GLU A 491 24.26 -11.73 -8.36
N LEU A 492 23.06 -12.10 -8.80
CA LEU A 492 22.35 -11.42 -9.89
C LEU A 492 22.04 -9.96 -9.54
N PHE A 493 21.68 -9.67 -8.30
CA PHE A 493 21.41 -8.31 -7.82
C PHE A 493 22.66 -7.44 -7.94
N THR A 494 23.81 -7.94 -7.46
CA THR A 494 25.11 -7.26 -7.56
C THR A 494 25.51 -7.07 -9.03
N ALA A 495 25.42 -8.12 -9.84
CA ALA A 495 25.78 -8.09 -11.27
C ALA A 495 24.91 -7.11 -12.09
N ARG A 496 23.69 -6.81 -11.64
CA ARG A 496 22.77 -5.85 -12.27
C ARG A 496 22.80 -4.46 -11.63
N LYS A 497 23.81 -4.17 -10.80
CA LYS A 497 24.00 -2.88 -10.11
C LYS A 497 22.84 -2.52 -9.18
N GLY A 498 22.31 -3.50 -8.45
CA GLY A 498 21.19 -3.30 -7.53
C GLY A 498 21.51 -2.28 -6.42
N GLU A 499 22.75 -2.27 -5.94
CA GLU A 499 23.26 -1.37 -4.90
C GLU A 499 23.18 0.09 -5.33
N GLU A 500 23.49 0.39 -6.60
CA GLU A 500 23.39 1.74 -7.18
C GLU A 500 21.93 2.21 -7.17
N VAL A 501 21.00 1.34 -7.56
CA VAL A 501 19.56 1.64 -7.55
C VAL A 501 19.04 1.88 -6.13
N VAL A 502 19.47 1.06 -5.16
CA VAL A 502 19.10 1.22 -3.75
C VAL A 502 19.67 2.52 -3.17
N SER A 503 20.94 2.82 -3.42
CA SER A 503 21.63 4.04 -2.94
C SER A 503 20.91 5.30 -3.43
N ASN A 504 20.59 5.36 -4.72
CA ASN A 504 19.86 6.49 -5.31
C ASN A 504 18.46 6.66 -4.69
N ASN A 505 17.77 5.56 -4.39
CA ASN A 505 16.42 5.60 -3.81
C ASN A 505 16.41 5.92 -2.30
N LEU A 506 17.48 5.61 -1.56
CA LEU A 506 17.59 5.97 -0.13
C LEU A 506 17.60 7.49 0.10
N LEU A 507 17.98 8.27 -0.91
CA LEU A 507 17.95 9.73 -0.87
C LEU A 507 16.52 10.27 -0.78
N ILE A 508 15.51 9.53 -1.27
CA ILE A 508 14.11 9.95 -1.24
C ILE A 508 13.59 9.98 0.21
N GLU A 509 13.07 11.12 0.64
CA GLU A 509 12.54 11.34 2.00
C GLU A 509 11.14 10.76 2.19
N HIS A 510 11.06 9.42 2.23
CA HIS A 510 9.83 8.71 2.56
C HIS A 510 10.12 7.55 3.52
N VAL A 511 9.61 7.64 4.75
CA VAL A 511 9.90 6.68 5.84
C VAL A 511 9.63 5.24 5.40
N GLY A 512 8.44 4.96 4.85
CA GLY A 512 8.08 3.59 4.43
C GLY A 512 8.95 3.04 3.29
N LEU A 513 9.48 3.91 2.42
CA LEU A 513 10.35 3.47 1.32
C LEU A 513 11.75 3.19 1.83
N ARG A 514 12.29 4.07 2.68
CA ARG A 514 13.58 3.86 3.35
C ARG A 514 13.56 2.59 4.19
N THR A 515 12.49 2.31 4.93
CA THR A 515 12.33 1.03 5.65
C THR A 515 12.45 -0.15 4.69
N ALA A 516 11.68 -0.17 3.59
CA ALA A 516 11.70 -1.27 2.63
C ALA A 516 13.05 -1.45 1.93
N LEU A 517 13.77 -0.35 1.63
CA LEU A 517 15.12 -0.40 1.06
C LEU A 517 16.15 -0.91 2.08
N CYS A 518 16.04 -0.49 3.34
CA CYS A 518 16.89 -0.99 4.42
C CYS A 518 16.70 -2.50 4.65
N GLU A 519 15.45 -2.98 4.63
CA GLU A 519 15.16 -4.42 4.68
C GLU A 519 15.79 -5.18 3.49
N LEU A 520 15.73 -4.58 2.29
CA LEU A 520 16.39 -5.15 1.11
C LEU A 520 17.90 -5.22 1.29
N ILE A 521 18.56 -4.16 1.79
CA ILE A 521 19.99 -4.16 2.13
C ILE A 521 20.31 -5.30 3.09
N THR A 522 19.54 -5.45 4.18
CA THR A 522 19.76 -6.51 5.17
C THR A 522 19.71 -7.91 4.54
N GLY A 523 18.85 -8.14 3.55
CA GLY A 523 18.74 -9.42 2.86
C GLY A 523 19.73 -9.62 1.70
N SER A 524 20.17 -8.55 1.03
CA SER A 524 20.87 -8.63 -0.25
C SER A 524 22.39 -8.48 -0.19
N VAL A 525 22.94 -7.87 0.87
CA VAL A 525 24.36 -7.50 0.91
C VAL A 525 25.28 -8.73 0.92
N THR A 526 26.14 -8.79 -0.09
CA THR A 526 27.28 -9.71 -0.21
C THR A 526 28.59 -8.98 0.11
N ASP A 527 29.71 -9.71 0.15
CA ASP A 527 31.04 -9.11 0.33
C ASP A 527 31.37 -8.08 -0.77
N GLU A 528 31.08 -8.42 -2.04
CA GLU A 528 31.22 -7.50 -3.17
C GLU A 528 30.23 -6.33 -3.08
N GLY A 529 28.98 -6.59 -2.73
CA GLY A 529 27.96 -5.55 -2.59
C GLY A 529 28.29 -4.54 -1.49
N ALA A 530 28.94 -4.97 -0.41
CA ALA A 530 29.39 -4.06 0.66
C ALA A 530 30.49 -3.09 0.18
N ASP A 531 31.42 -3.57 -0.65
CA ASP A 531 32.40 -2.70 -1.32
C ASP A 531 31.71 -1.69 -2.25
N VAL A 532 30.72 -2.12 -3.02
CA VAL A 532 29.94 -1.23 -3.91
C VAL A 532 29.20 -0.16 -3.10
N TYR A 533 28.53 -0.52 -2.00
CA TYR A 533 27.87 0.48 -1.13
C TYR A 533 28.85 1.49 -0.52
N LEU A 534 30.09 1.06 -0.23
CA LEU A 534 31.15 1.93 0.26
C LEU A 534 31.64 2.90 -0.84
N ASP A 535 31.94 2.39 -2.04
CA ASP A 535 32.39 3.20 -3.19
C ASP A 535 31.33 4.21 -3.64
N LEU A 536 30.04 3.86 -3.57
CA LEU A 536 28.92 4.77 -3.83
C LEU A 536 28.74 5.86 -2.77
N GLY A 537 29.45 5.79 -1.63
CA GLY A 537 29.28 6.70 -0.50
C GLY A 537 28.01 6.46 0.32
N THR A 538 27.30 5.35 0.09
CA THR A 538 26.04 5.01 0.77
C THR A 538 26.25 4.83 2.27
N VAL A 539 27.31 4.12 2.65
CA VAL A 539 27.68 3.92 4.06
C VAL A 539 27.93 5.26 4.77
N HIS A 540 28.67 6.16 4.11
CA HIS A 540 28.95 7.50 4.65
C HIS A 540 27.64 8.28 4.87
N TYR A 541 26.78 8.35 3.85
CA TYR A 541 25.47 8.98 3.94
C TYR A 541 24.61 8.39 5.08
N MET A 542 24.55 7.06 5.19
CA MET A 542 23.75 6.39 6.22
C MET A 542 24.23 6.70 7.64
N VAL A 543 25.55 6.79 7.82
CA VAL A 543 26.16 7.09 9.12
C VAL A 543 25.95 8.56 9.53
N GLU A 544 25.99 9.49 8.57
CA GLU A 544 25.86 10.93 8.82
C GLU A 544 24.41 11.40 8.99
N ASN A 545 23.46 10.74 8.33
CA ASN A 545 22.05 11.13 8.37
C ASN A 545 21.38 10.74 9.70
N LYS A 546 21.61 11.55 10.75
CA LYS A 546 21.04 11.37 12.09
C LYS A 546 19.51 11.35 12.08
N GLN A 547 18.88 12.18 11.24
CA GLN A 547 17.43 12.28 11.20
C GLN A 547 16.79 10.98 10.70
N ALA A 548 17.30 10.42 9.59
CA ALA A 548 16.81 9.15 9.06
C ALA A 548 17.03 8.01 10.06
N ARG A 549 18.18 7.99 10.75
CA ARG A 549 18.52 7.00 11.78
C ARG A 549 17.53 6.96 12.94
N TYR A 550 16.97 8.11 13.35
CA TYR A 550 15.92 8.15 14.39
C TYR A 550 14.53 7.82 13.85
N ALA A 551 14.25 8.12 12.58
CA ALA A 551 12.93 7.97 11.98
C ALA A 551 12.66 6.57 11.39
N VAL A 552 13.69 5.86 10.93
CA VAL A 552 13.59 4.58 10.21
C VAL A 552 14.18 3.46 11.07
N GLY A 553 13.33 2.62 11.66
CA GLY A 553 13.78 1.55 12.56
C GLY A 553 14.72 0.51 11.90
N ALA A 554 14.57 0.28 10.60
CA ALA A 554 15.42 -0.65 9.84
C ALA A 554 16.80 -0.07 9.45
N TRP A 555 17.07 1.21 9.74
CA TRP A 555 18.29 1.89 9.31
C TRP A 555 19.56 1.29 9.90
N GLU A 556 19.56 1.05 11.21
CA GLU A 556 20.70 0.45 11.92
C GLU A 556 20.94 -1.01 11.53
N PRO A 557 19.91 -1.88 11.46
CA PRO A 557 20.08 -3.24 10.92
C PRO A 557 20.67 -3.29 9.51
N ALA A 558 20.27 -2.37 8.62
CA ALA A 558 20.80 -2.32 7.27
C ALA A 558 22.28 -1.90 7.25
N LEU A 559 22.64 -0.90 8.04
CA LEU A 559 24.02 -0.45 8.17
C LEU A 559 24.92 -1.55 8.78
N GLU A 560 24.41 -2.26 9.79
CA GLU A 560 25.09 -3.38 10.42
C GLU A 560 25.28 -4.55 9.46
N ALA A 561 24.30 -4.86 8.60
CA ALA A 561 24.44 -5.90 7.58
C ALA A 561 25.58 -5.58 6.59
N ILE A 562 25.74 -4.31 6.19
CA ILE A 562 26.90 -3.88 5.38
C ILE A 562 28.20 -4.05 6.17
N PHE A 563 28.21 -3.63 7.42
CA PHE A 563 29.41 -3.71 8.27
C PHE A 563 29.86 -5.15 8.59
N GLN A 564 28.93 -6.10 8.67
CA GLN A 564 29.26 -7.52 8.85
C GLN A 564 30.05 -8.10 7.67
N GLN A 565 29.77 -7.63 6.45
CA GLN A 565 30.54 -8.02 5.27
C GLN A 565 31.79 -7.16 5.07
N HIS A 566 31.86 -5.96 5.68
CA HIS A 566 33.01 -5.07 5.55
C HIS A 566 33.52 -4.51 6.91
N PRO A 567 34.23 -5.33 7.72
CA PRO A 567 34.71 -4.94 9.05
C PRO A 567 35.66 -3.74 9.06
N SER A 568 36.43 -3.52 8.00
CA SER A 568 37.33 -2.36 7.87
C SER A 568 36.56 -1.04 7.94
N ALA A 569 35.42 -0.97 7.24
CA ALA A 569 34.54 0.20 7.25
C ALA A 569 33.83 0.33 8.59
N LYS A 570 33.39 -0.78 9.21
CA LYS A 570 32.82 -0.76 10.56
C LYS A 570 33.77 -0.07 11.52
N LEU A 571 35.01 -0.56 11.62
CA LEU A 571 36.03 0.03 12.48
C LEU A 571 36.29 1.51 12.15
N ALA A 572 36.30 1.88 10.87
CA ALA A 572 36.50 3.26 10.45
C ALA A 572 35.36 4.21 10.84
N TYR A 573 34.09 3.78 10.75
CA TYR A 573 32.93 4.65 11.01
C TYR A 573 32.39 4.60 12.44
N THR A 574 32.68 3.53 13.19
CA THR A 574 32.24 3.35 14.58
C THR A 574 33.38 3.46 15.59
N GLY A 575 34.64 3.26 15.16
CA GLY A 575 35.79 3.15 16.06
C GLY A 575 35.84 1.82 16.82
N ARG A 576 34.95 0.85 16.53
CA ARG A 576 34.86 -0.41 17.26
C ARG A 576 34.47 -1.59 16.36
N LEU A 577 35.16 -2.71 16.58
CA LEU A 577 34.70 -4.06 16.22
C LEU A 577 34.33 -4.76 17.52
N ASP A 578 33.14 -5.34 17.58
CA ASP A 578 32.71 -6.15 18.71
C ASP A 578 33.30 -7.57 18.63
N ILE A 579 33.05 -8.38 19.66
CA ILE A 579 33.57 -9.75 19.77
C ILE A 579 33.09 -10.69 18.65
N ASN A 580 31.94 -10.37 18.05
CA ASN A 580 31.30 -11.11 16.95
C ASN A 580 31.77 -10.63 15.57
N ASP A 581 32.40 -9.47 15.48
CA ASP A 581 32.93 -8.93 14.23
C ASP A 581 34.27 -9.60 13.90
N LYS A 582 34.26 -10.63 13.06
CA LYS A 582 35.46 -11.36 12.69
C LYS A 582 36.17 -10.71 11.50
N THR A 583 37.48 -10.53 11.63
CA THR A 583 38.35 -10.04 10.55
C THR A 583 38.57 -11.13 9.48
N ARG A 584 38.28 -10.77 8.23
CA ARG A 584 38.45 -11.64 7.05
C ARG A 584 39.76 -11.32 6.32
N ASP A 585 40.12 -12.15 5.35
CA ASP A 585 41.23 -11.83 4.46
C ASP A 585 40.89 -10.58 3.65
N GLY A 586 41.87 -9.70 3.47
CA GLY A 586 41.64 -8.37 2.92
C GLY A 586 41.22 -7.33 3.95
N PHE A 587 41.08 -7.65 5.25
CA PHE A 587 40.85 -6.64 6.29
C PHE A 587 41.97 -5.59 6.29
N TYR A 588 41.61 -4.31 6.34
CA TYR A 588 42.55 -3.20 6.22
C TYR A 588 42.21 -2.02 7.12
N VAL A 589 43.24 -1.28 7.53
CA VAL A 589 43.10 -0.15 8.45
C VAL A 589 44.04 0.97 8.02
N GLN A 590 43.48 2.12 7.63
CA GLN A 590 44.29 3.32 7.42
C GLN A 590 44.78 3.86 8.76
N LYS A 591 46.09 4.14 8.88
CA LYS A 591 46.66 4.78 10.08
C LYS A 591 46.04 6.17 10.28
N ARG A 592 45.93 6.98 9.23
CA ARG A 592 45.10 8.20 9.22
C ARG A 592 43.83 7.97 8.41
N LEU A 593 42.67 8.24 9.00
CA LEU A 593 41.38 8.02 8.34
C LEU A 593 41.10 9.14 7.34
N SER A 594 40.65 8.76 6.15
CA SER A 594 40.04 9.70 5.21
C SER A 594 38.52 9.75 5.38
N SER A 595 37.89 10.79 4.82
CA SER A 595 36.44 10.93 4.73
C SER A 595 36.06 11.29 3.29
N PRO A 596 35.24 10.48 2.60
CA PRO A 596 34.75 9.16 3.01
C PRO A 596 35.88 8.11 3.16
N PHE A 597 35.59 7.01 3.86
CA PHE A 597 36.50 5.85 3.97
C PHE A 597 36.51 5.05 2.65
N PRO A 598 37.67 4.84 2.01
CA PRO A 598 37.78 4.21 0.70
C PRO A 598 37.85 2.68 0.78
N THR A 599 37.44 1.99 -0.29
CA THR A 599 37.66 0.55 -0.46
C THR A 599 39.15 0.20 -0.56
N LEU A 600 39.49 -1.07 -0.28
CA LEU A 600 40.86 -1.56 -0.44
C LEU A 600 41.34 -1.40 -1.89
N ARG A 601 40.46 -1.64 -2.87
CA ARG A 601 40.75 -1.47 -4.29
C ARG A 601 41.13 -0.03 -4.63
N ALA A 602 40.34 0.95 -4.19
CA ALA A 602 40.64 2.37 -4.42
C ALA A 602 41.98 2.78 -3.78
N LEU A 603 42.33 2.21 -2.62
CA LEU A 603 43.62 2.46 -1.98
C LEU A 603 44.81 1.87 -2.77
N LEU A 604 44.64 0.69 -3.37
CA LEU A 604 45.67 0.05 -4.18
C LEU A 604 45.98 0.82 -5.47
N GLU A 605 44.98 1.49 -6.08
CA GLU A 605 45.15 2.27 -7.31
C GLU A 605 45.98 3.55 -7.10
N VAL A 606 46.01 4.10 -5.89
CA VAL A 606 46.70 5.35 -5.55
C VAL A 606 47.80 5.15 -4.49
N ALA A 607 48.37 3.95 -4.46
CA ALA A 607 49.40 3.58 -3.51
C ALA A 607 50.69 4.40 -3.75
N ASP A 608 51.13 5.14 -2.74
CA ASP A 608 52.28 6.04 -2.81
C ASP A 608 52.99 6.06 -1.44
N PRO A 609 54.30 5.77 -1.37
CA PRO A 609 55.05 5.73 -0.11
C PRO A 609 55.10 7.09 0.64
N SER A 610 54.71 8.20 0.01
CA SER A 610 54.60 9.51 0.67
C SER A 610 53.31 9.71 1.48
N ARG A 611 52.33 8.82 1.32
CA ARG A 611 51.03 8.86 2.03
C ARG A 611 51.09 8.16 3.38
N ASP A 612 50.06 8.35 4.21
CA ASP A 612 49.97 7.63 5.47
C ASP A 612 49.85 6.10 5.29
N PRO A 613 50.43 5.30 6.21
CA PRO A 613 50.37 3.84 6.15
C PRO A 613 48.94 3.29 6.15
N VAL A 614 48.72 2.24 5.37
CA VAL A 614 47.52 1.39 5.42
C VAL A 614 47.95 -0.01 5.76
N PHE A 615 47.47 -0.54 6.88
CA PHE A 615 47.75 -1.90 7.30
C PHE A 615 46.79 -2.85 6.59
N VAL A 616 47.31 -3.92 5.97
CA VAL A 616 46.52 -4.93 5.26
C VAL A 616 46.78 -6.30 5.88
N CYS A 617 45.72 -7.06 6.09
CA CYS A 617 45.75 -8.42 6.57
C CYS A 617 45.43 -9.39 5.42
N SER A 618 46.34 -10.32 5.14
CA SER A 618 46.13 -11.37 4.15
C SER A 618 46.74 -12.69 4.65
N PHE A 619 45.90 -13.70 4.89
CA PHE A 619 46.36 -15.05 5.24
C PHE A 619 46.30 -16.04 4.08
N GLN A 620 45.72 -15.67 2.93
CA GLN A 620 45.67 -16.53 1.76
C GLN A 620 47.01 -16.51 1.00
N PRO A 621 47.52 -17.67 0.54
CA PRO A 621 48.60 -17.70 -0.44
C PRO A 621 48.13 -17.08 -1.76
N PRO A 622 49.03 -16.43 -2.54
CA PRO A 622 48.70 -16.10 -3.92
C PRO A 622 48.40 -17.37 -4.73
N ASP A 623 47.37 -17.35 -5.58
CA ASP A 623 46.89 -18.51 -6.34
C ASP A 623 48.01 -19.23 -7.12
N ALA A 624 48.02 -20.57 -6.99
CA ALA A 624 49.04 -21.45 -7.56
C ALA A 624 49.04 -21.53 -9.10
N GLU A 625 48.01 -21.02 -9.78
CA GLU A 625 47.94 -20.98 -11.26
C GLU A 625 48.96 -20.03 -11.90
N SER A 626 49.73 -19.29 -11.10
CA SER A 626 50.74 -18.34 -11.59
C SER A 626 52.21 -18.82 -11.46
N ILE A 627 52.45 -20.11 -11.14
CA ILE A 627 53.79 -20.70 -10.99
C ILE A 627 54.13 -21.73 -12.10
N SER A 628 53.37 -21.80 -13.20
CA SER A 628 53.65 -22.73 -14.30
C SER A 628 54.45 -22.11 -15.46
N ALA A 629 55.68 -21.64 -15.20
CA ALA A 629 56.70 -21.51 -16.27
C ALA A 629 58.11 -21.16 -15.72
N VAL A 630 58.72 -21.99 -14.87
CA VAL A 630 60.20 -22.04 -14.83
C VAL A 630 60.65 -23.48 -14.63
N ASP A 631 61.22 -24.02 -15.71
CA ASP A 631 61.82 -25.35 -15.79
C ASP A 631 62.98 -25.48 -14.79
N LEU A 632 62.84 -26.44 -13.87
CA LEU A 632 63.85 -26.80 -12.88
C LEU A 632 64.93 -27.66 -13.54
N ARG A 633 65.97 -27.03 -14.09
CA ARG A 633 67.30 -27.65 -14.30
C ARG A 633 68.36 -26.60 -14.67
N THR A 634 69.04 -26.05 -13.68
CA THR A 634 70.52 -25.96 -13.57
C THR A 634 70.93 -25.01 -12.44
N PRO A 635 72.02 -25.32 -11.68
CA PRO A 635 72.52 -24.44 -10.64
C PRO A 635 73.58 -23.50 -11.23
N LYS A 636 73.51 -22.19 -10.93
CA LYS A 636 74.69 -21.32 -10.91
C LYS A 636 74.44 -20.00 -10.17
N TYR A 637 75.46 -19.64 -9.41
CA TYR A 637 75.64 -18.46 -8.58
C TYR A 637 75.76 -17.15 -9.40
N SER A 638 75.50 -16.03 -8.71
CA SER A 638 76.01 -14.66 -8.92
C SER A 638 75.10 -13.66 -9.71
N PRO A 639 75.31 -12.32 -9.59
CA PRO A 639 74.38 -11.41 -8.93
C PRO A 639 73.84 -10.29 -9.86
N THR A 640 72.92 -9.48 -9.34
CA THR A 640 72.43 -8.20 -9.90
C THR A 640 71.74 -8.24 -11.28
N SER A 641 70.44 -8.01 -11.30
CA SER A 641 69.84 -7.02 -12.21
C SER A 641 68.43 -6.66 -11.78
N ARG A 642 68.24 -5.35 -11.64
CA ARG A 642 66.96 -4.66 -11.59
C ARG A 642 66.19 -4.99 -12.86
N SER A 643 64.96 -5.48 -12.74
CA SER A 643 63.97 -5.36 -13.79
C SER A 643 62.58 -5.24 -13.19
N ASP A 644 61.84 -4.30 -13.75
CA ASP A 644 60.50 -3.85 -13.39
C ASP A 644 59.53 -5.00 -13.17
N ARG A 645 58.99 -5.07 -11.94
CA ARG A 645 57.70 -5.73 -11.70
C ARG A 645 56.64 -4.65 -11.74
N SER A 646 56.08 -4.41 -12.92
CA SER A 646 54.79 -3.72 -13.04
C SER A 646 53.74 -4.54 -12.29
N LEU A 647 53.23 -3.99 -11.19
CA LEU A 647 52.13 -4.56 -10.42
C LEU A 647 50.87 -4.60 -11.29
N SER A 648 50.36 -5.80 -11.57
CA SER A 648 49.03 -5.96 -12.14
C SER A 648 47.96 -5.61 -11.09
N PRO A 649 46.87 -4.93 -11.47
CA PRO A 649 45.79 -4.57 -10.57
C PRO A 649 45.05 -5.84 -10.12
N GLY A 650 44.98 -6.07 -8.81
CA GLY A 650 44.20 -7.17 -8.22
C GLY A 650 44.97 -8.16 -7.33
N ARG A 651 46.30 -8.06 -7.18
CA ARG A 651 47.02 -8.92 -6.23
C ARG A 651 47.04 -8.31 -4.83
N LEU A 652 46.33 -8.94 -3.89
CA LEU A 652 46.54 -8.72 -2.45
C LEU A 652 48.02 -8.92 -2.09
N LEU A 653 48.53 -8.09 -1.18
CA LEU A 653 49.90 -8.22 -0.66
C LEU A 653 50.10 -9.62 -0.06
N ASP A 654 51.10 -10.34 -0.55
CA ASP A 654 51.49 -11.65 -0.01
C ASP A 654 52.18 -11.47 1.35
N ASP A 655 51.46 -11.71 2.44
CA ASP A 655 51.99 -11.61 3.80
C ASP A 655 52.44 -12.98 4.34
N LYS A 656 53.63 -13.39 3.94
CA LYS A 656 54.28 -14.62 4.42
C LYS A 656 54.54 -14.59 5.93
N ASN A 657 54.83 -13.41 6.48
CA ASN A 657 55.16 -13.23 7.89
C ASN A 657 53.93 -13.45 8.76
N LEU A 658 52.77 -12.87 8.39
CA LEU A 658 51.53 -13.01 9.13
C LEU A 658 51.05 -14.48 9.18
N ARG A 659 51.18 -15.20 8.07
CA ARG A 659 50.91 -16.65 8.01
C ARG A 659 51.86 -17.46 8.90
N HIS A 660 53.14 -17.11 8.88
CA HIS A 660 54.12 -17.70 9.78
C HIS A 660 53.81 -17.39 11.26
N TYR A 661 53.32 -16.18 11.56
CA TYR A 661 52.94 -15.81 12.91
C TYR A 661 51.76 -16.63 13.42
N LEU A 662 50.75 -16.89 12.58
CA LEU A 662 49.63 -17.77 12.94
C LEU A 662 50.10 -19.21 13.20
N LEU A 663 50.99 -19.73 12.36
CA LEU A 663 51.55 -21.07 12.55
C LEU A 663 52.34 -21.18 13.86
N ARG A 664 53.20 -20.19 14.14
CA ARG A 664 53.95 -20.10 15.40
C ARG A 664 53.03 -19.93 16.61
N LEU A 665 51.97 -19.14 16.51
CA LEU A 665 50.98 -18.97 17.58
C LEU A 665 50.31 -20.30 17.94
N ARG A 666 49.95 -21.12 16.93
CA ARG A 666 49.39 -22.46 17.17
C ARG A 666 50.35 -23.35 17.96
N ILE A 667 51.65 -23.26 17.68
CA ILE A 667 52.70 -23.96 18.45
C ILE A 667 52.84 -23.35 19.86
N TRP A 668 52.74 -22.02 19.97
CA TRP A 668 52.85 -21.25 21.22
C TRP A 668 51.76 -21.60 22.24
N PHE A 669 50.56 -21.94 21.77
CA PHE A 669 49.47 -22.42 22.63
C PHE A 669 49.64 -23.88 23.11
N GLY A 670 50.64 -24.62 22.62
CA GLY A 670 50.91 -26.02 23.00
C GLY A 670 50.37 -27.07 22.01
N ASP A 671 50.80 -28.33 22.19
CA ASP A 671 50.72 -29.48 21.27
C ASP A 671 49.47 -29.52 20.35
N PRO A 672 49.63 -29.54 19.01
CA PRO A 672 48.53 -29.58 18.04
C PRO A 672 47.54 -30.75 18.24
N SER A 673 48.01 -31.86 18.82
CA SER A 673 47.24 -33.11 18.94
C SER A 673 46.24 -33.14 20.10
N LYS A 674 46.36 -32.23 21.09
CA LYS A 674 45.38 -32.08 22.19
C LYS A 674 44.41 -30.90 21.99
N SER A 675 44.72 -30.00 21.07
CA SER A 675 43.94 -28.77 20.79
C SER A 675 42.86 -28.94 19.70
N LEU A 676 42.74 -30.14 19.11
CA LEU A 676 41.80 -30.46 18.03
C LEU A 676 40.35 -30.69 18.48
N HIS A 677 40.04 -30.66 19.78
CA HIS A 677 38.67 -30.91 20.27
C HIS A 677 37.76 -29.68 20.36
N TYR A 678 38.19 -28.52 19.86
CA TYR A 678 37.36 -27.30 19.88
C TYR A 678 37.44 -26.43 18.61
N LEU A 679 38.01 -26.96 17.52
CA LEU A 679 38.18 -26.23 16.25
C LEU A 679 37.25 -26.67 15.12
N GLU A 680 36.37 -27.64 15.37
CA GLU A 680 35.27 -28.00 14.48
C GLU A 680 33.95 -27.70 15.20
N ILE A 681 33.51 -26.44 15.17
CA ILE A 681 32.14 -26.07 15.50
C ILE A 681 31.65 -25.17 14.38
N GLU A 682 31.28 -25.79 13.26
CA GLU A 682 30.40 -25.15 12.28
C GLU A 682 28.91 -25.36 12.63
N ASP A 683 28.55 -26.20 13.62
CA ASP A 683 27.12 -26.49 13.92
C ASP A 683 26.82 -27.12 15.32
N ALA A 684 27.29 -26.54 16.43
CA ALA A 684 26.96 -27.09 17.75
C ALA A 684 25.67 -26.50 18.33
N HIS A 685 24.62 -27.31 18.33
CA HIS A 685 23.45 -27.17 19.19
C HIS A 685 23.90 -27.10 20.67
N TYR A 686 23.60 -25.98 21.33
CA TYR A 686 23.98 -25.70 22.71
C TYR A 686 22.96 -26.31 23.69
N GLU A 687 23.23 -27.50 24.22
CA GLU A 687 22.47 -28.05 25.36
C GLU A 687 23.35 -28.33 26.61
N VAL A 688 23.05 -27.59 27.69
CA VAL A 688 22.85 -28.03 29.09
C VAL A 688 24.00 -28.77 29.84
N ARG A 689 25.29 -28.46 29.63
CA ARG A 689 26.38 -28.93 30.56
C ARG A 689 27.46 -27.90 30.93
N TYR A 690 27.09 -26.62 31.13
CA TYR A 690 28.08 -25.54 31.24
C TYR A 690 28.50 -25.10 32.65
N ARG A 691 27.79 -25.48 33.73
CA ARG A 691 28.07 -24.94 35.07
C ARG A 691 29.42 -25.38 35.65
N ASP A 692 29.80 -26.65 35.46
CA ASP A 692 31.04 -27.22 36.03
C ASP A 692 32.31 -26.91 35.22
N LYS A 693 32.17 -26.43 33.97
CA LYS A 693 33.30 -26.09 33.08
C LYS A 693 33.56 -24.60 32.95
N CYS A 694 32.70 -23.73 33.50
CA CYS A 694 32.84 -22.28 33.35
C CYS A 694 34.19 -21.78 33.89
N ALA A 695 34.61 -22.23 35.06
CA ALA A 695 35.90 -21.85 35.64
C ALA A 695 37.09 -22.31 34.79
N GLU A 696 37.04 -23.52 34.23
CA GLU A 696 38.06 -24.09 33.34
C GLU A 696 38.13 -23.35 32.00
N VAL A 697 36.98 -23.03 31.41
CA VAL A 697 36.87 -22.23 30.18
C VAL A 697 37.41 -20.82 30.43
N SER A 698 37.07 -20.22 31.57
CA SER A 698 37.55 -18.90 31.98
C SER A 698 39.06 -18.86 32.14
N SER A 699 39.63 -19.81 32.89
CA SER A 699 41.08 -19.89 33.11
C SER A 699 41.83 -20.12 31.80
N THR A 700 41.31 -21.02 30.95
CA THR A 700 41.90 -21.32 29.64
C THR A 700 41.85 -20.11 28.72
N LEU A 701 40.72 -19.40 28.66
CA LEU A 701 40.56 -18.23 27.80
C LEU A 701 41.42 -17.06 28.28
N LYS A 702 41.51 -16.83 29.61
CA LYS A 702 42.43 -15.84 30.19
C LYS A 702 43.88 -16.18 29.85
N GLN A 703 44.27 -17.44 29.99
CA GLN A 703 45.62 -17.89 29.66
C GLN A 703 45.94 -17.70 28.17
N LYS A 704 45.04 -18.10 27.26
CA LYS A 704 45.23 -17.92 25.82
C LYS A 704 45.30 -16.45 25.43
N ALA A 705 44.44 -15.60 26.01
CA ALA A 705 44.48 -14.16 25.79
C ALA A 705 45.80 -13.53 26.26
N ALA A 706 46.28 -13.91 27.45
CA ALA A 706 47.57 -13.47 27.97
C ALA A 706 48.74 -13.92 27.09
N LEU A 707 48.78 -15.20 26.72
CA LEU A 707 49.83 -15.76 25.86
C LEU A 707 49.85 -15.11 24.47
N LEU A 708 48.68 -14.83 23.87
CA LEU A 708 48.62 -14.11 22.61
C LEU A 708 49.18 -12.69 22.75
N ALA A 709 48.90 -12.00 23.85
CA ALA A 709 49.39 -10.64 24.07
C ALA A 709 50.91 -10.61 24.24
N GLU A 710 51.47 -11.56 25.00
CA GLU A 710 52.92 -11.76 25.11
C GLU A 710 53.56 -12.06 23.74
N TYR A 711 52.94 -12.95 22.96
CA TYR A 711 53.40 -13.31 21.63
C TYR A 711 53.38 -12.12 20.65
N VAL A 712 52.30 -11.35 20.63
CA VAL A 712 52.19 -10.12 19.82
C VAL A 712 53.28 -9.12 20.21
N ALA A 713 53.54 -8.95 21.51
CA ALA A 713 54.62 -8.09 21.97
C ALA A 713 55.99 -8.63 21.57
N GLU A 714 56.27 -9.93 21.64
CA GLU A 714 57.53 -10.51 21.17
C GLU A 714 57.78 -10.19 19.69
N VAL A 715 56.74 -10.33 18.86
CA VAL A 715 56.84 -10.20 17.40
C VAL A 715 56.94 -8.74 16.94
N MET A 716 56.34 -7.80 17.68
CA MET A 716 56.25 -6.37 17.32
C MET A 716 57.06 -5.42 18.21
N SER A 717 57.96 -5.93 19.08
CA SER A 717 58.77 -5.08 19.97
C SER A 717 60.24 -4.91 19.57
N GLY A 718 60.70 -5.22 18.36
CA GLY A 718 62.16 -5.29 18.16
C GLY A 718 62.72 -5.08 16.76
N LEU A 719 63.50 -4.00 16.65
CA LEU A 719 64.57 -3.78 15.66
C LEU A 719 65.95 -3.66 16.32
N THR A 720 65.99 -3.58 17.65
CA THR A 720 67.17 -3.38 18.49
C THR A 720 67.06 -4.24 19.76
N GLN A 721 68.16 -4.43 20.49
CA GLN A 721 68.16 -5.17 21.76
C GLN A 721 67.32 -4.48 22.86
N GLU A 722 67.20 -3.15 22.79
CA GLU A 722 66.48 -2.33 23.77
C GLU A 722 64.96 -2.33 23.60
N ARG A 723 64.45 -2.85 22.47
CA ARG A 723 63.01 -3.00 22.19
C ARG A 723 62.21 -1.70 22.27
N ASP A 724 62.79 -0.58 21.85
CA ASP A 724 62.09 0.71 21.82
C ASP A 724 60.95 0.69 20.79
N CYS A 725 59.73 0.94 21.27
CA CYS A 725 58.52 1.10 20.47
C CYS A 725 57.87 2.47 20.70
N SER A 726 58.69 3.48 20.98
CA SER A 726 58.29 4.88 20.98
C SER A 726 57.67 5.28 19.64
N LEU A 727 56.79 6.28 19.67
CA LEU A 727 56.10 6.75 18.46
C LEU A 727 57.06 7.11 17.31
N PRO A 728 58.21 7.80 17.55
CA PRO A 728 59.21 8.06 16.49
C PRO A 728 59.82 6.78 15.91
N SER A 729 60.18 5.81 16.74
CA SER A 729 60.76 4.53 16.31
C SER A 729 59.78 3.73 15.45
N VAL A 730 58.51 3.70 15.85
CA VAL A 730 57.44 3.10 15.02
C VAL A 730 57.27 3.85 13.70
N HIS A 731 57.28 5.18 13.70
CA HIS A 731 57.13 5.97 12.47
C HIS A 731 58.29 5.75 11.49
N LEU A 732 59.53 5.70 11.98
CA LEU A 732 60.70 5.44 11.15
C LEU A 732 60.64 4.03 10.55
N HIS A 733 60.31 3.02 11.37
CA HIS A 733 60.15 1.64 10.91
C HIS A 733 59.09 1.50 9.81
N LEU A 734 57.94 2.15 9.98
CA LEU A 734 56.88 2.13 8.95
C LEU A 734 57.33 2.85 7.67
N ALA A 735 58.01 3.99 7.79
CA ALA A 735 58.55 4.71 6.64
C ALA A 735 59.59 3.88 5.87
N ASP A 736 60.48 3.17 6.57
CA ASP A 736 61.46 2.27 5.95
C ASP A 736 60.78 1.16 5.17
N ILE A 737 59.78 0.49 5.77
CA ILE A 737 58.99 -0.54 5.08
C ILE A 737 58.31 0.03 3.83
N MET A 738 57.71 1.21 3.93
CA MET A 738 57.01 1.84 2.79
C MET A 738 57.96 2.21 1.66
N MET A 739 59.15 2.71 1.99
CA MET A 739 60.20 3.03 1.02
C MET A 739 60.76 1.77 0.35
N GLU A 740 60.94 0.69 1.12
CA GLU A 740 61.39 -0.61 0.61
C GLU A 740 60.36 -1.22 -0.36
N MET A 741 59.07 -1.19 0.02
CA MET A 741 57.97 -1.74 -0.79
C MET A 741 57.48 -0.77 -1.88
N ARG A 742 57.95 0.49 -1.88
CA ARG A 742 57.49 1.59 -2.75
C ARG A 742 55.97 1.77 -2.73
N SER A 743 55.37 1.64 -1.54
CA SER A 743 53.93 1.70 -1.33
C SER A 743 53.62 2.05 0.11
N ASN A 744 52.54 2.79 0.37
CA ASN A 744 52.01 2.98 1.72
C ASN A 744 51.17 1.80 2.24
N MET A 745 50.95 0.78 1.41
CA MET A 745 50.21 -0.43 1.78
C MET A 745 51.15 -1.44 2.44
N ILE A 746 50.97 -1.67 3.74
CA ILE A 746 51.86 -2.50 4.55
C ILE A 746 51.14 -3.77 5.02
N GLY A 747 51.68 -4.94 4.65
CA GLY A 747 51.24 -6.20 5.24
C GLY A 747 51.54 -6.22 6.74
N LEU A 748 50.54 -6.52 7.56
CA LEU A 748 50.64 -6.42 9.03
C LEU A 748 51.79 -7.28 9.60
N GLY A 749 52.14 -8.39 8.95
CA GLY A 749 53.23 -9.27 9.34
C GLY A 749 54.64 -8.67 9.14
N PHE A 750 54.78 -7.66 8.29
CA PHE A 750 56.06 -6.96 8.09
C PHE A 750 56.39 -5.96 9.20
N VAL A 751 55.40 -5.57 10.01
CA VAL A 751 55.61 -4.65 11.12
C VAL A 751 56.30 -5.39 12.28
N LYS A 752 57.57 -5.05 12.55
CA LYS A 752 58.43 -5.61 13.63
C LYS A 752 58.58 -4.67 14.83
N CYS A 753 58.38 -3.37 14.63
CA CYS A 753 58.29 -2.36 15.67
C CYS A 753 56.90 -1.70 15.59
N GLY A 754 56.01 -2.03 16.52
CA GLY A 754 54.62 -1.58 16.55
C GLY A 754 54.26 -0.91 17.87
N GLY A 755 53.42 0.13 17.80
CA GLY A 755 52.86 0.81 18.96
C GLY A 755 51.52 0.21 19.39
N ALA A 756 50.71 0.98 20.10
CA ALA A 756 49.40 0.51 20.59
C ALA A 756 48.45 0.09 19.44
N LEU A 757 48.38 0.88 18.36
CA LEU A 757 47.54 0.54 17.20
C LEU A 757 48.00 -0.76 16.53
N GLU A 758 49.26 -0.84 16.10
CA GLU A 758 49.75 -1.96 15.30
C GLU A 758 49.65 -3.29 16.07
N ARG A 759 49.97 -3.26 17.38
CA ARG A 759 49.83 -4.43 18.26
C ARG A 759 48.38 -4.85 18.46
N ALA A 760 47.46 -3.90 18.67
CA ALA A 760 46.04 -4.21 18.81
C ALA A 760 45.45 -4.79 17.51
N LEU A 761 45.87 -4.29 16.34
CA LEU A 761 45.49 -4.88 15.06
C LEU A 761 45.98 -6.32 14.93
N LEU A 762 47.27 -6.60 15.21
CA LEU A 762 47.80 -7.96 15.14
C LEU A 762 47.11 -8.89 16.14
N TYR A 763 46.88 -8.42 17.36
CA TYR A 763 46.16 -9.18 18.38
C TYR A 763 44.74 -9.53 17.92
N LYS A 764 43.95 -8.56 17.45
CA LYS A 764 42.58 -8.80 16.98
C LYS A 764 42.55 -9.82 15.84
N VAL A 765 43.40 -9.61 14.83
CA VAL A 765 43.44 -10.45 13.64
C VAL A 765 43.85 -11.89 13.98
N LEU A 766 44.85 -12.09 14.84
CA LEU A 766 45.24 -13.42 15.31
C LEU A 766 44.19 -14.05 16.25
N ALA A 767 43.58 -13.24 17.11
CA ALA A 767 42.52 -13.68 18.03
C ALA A 767 41.30 -14.23 17.28
N ASP A 768 40.91 -13.58 16.19
CA ASP A 768 39.81 -14.05 15.34
C ASP A 768 40.12 -15.40 14.69
N ARG A 769 41.36 -15.60 14.19
CA ARG A 769 41.81 -16.90 13.63
C ARG A 769 42.03 -17.98 14.69
N ALA A 770 42.17 -17.58 15.96
CA ALA A 770 42.26 -18.47 17.10
C ALA A 770 40.91 -18.74 17.78
N GLY A 771 39.81 -18.18 17.26
CA GLY A 771 38.46 -18.36 17.81
C GLY A 771 38.21 -17.65 19.14
N MET A 772 38.98 -16.62 19.49
CA MET A 772 38.80 -15.88 20.74
C MET A 772 37.74 -14.77 20.61
N PRO A 773 36.88 -14.56 21.63
CA PRO A 773 35.92 -13.45 21.66
C PRO A 773 36.64 -12.13 21.99
N CYS A 774 37.13 -11.48 20.94
CA CYS A 774 37.97 -10.28 21.03
C CYS A 774 37.31 -9.11 20.30
N ALA A 775 37.06 -8.01 20.99
CA ALA A 775 36.70 -6.73 20.42
C ALA A 775 37.96 -5.89 20.17
N LEU A 776 37.87 -4.96 19.23
CA LEU A 776 38.92 -3.99 18.92
C LEU A 776 38.32 -2.59 19.03
N VAL A 777 38.95 -1.74 19.82
CA VAL A 777 38.52 -0.35 20.01
C VAL A 777 39.64 0.58 19.56
N ARG A 778 39.28 1.58 18.75
CA ARG A 778 40.21 2.56 18.20
C ARG A 778 39.82 3.96 18.67
N ALA A 779 40.74 4.61 19.39
CA ALA A 779 40.52 5.96 19.92
C ALA A 779 41.19 7.07 19.11
N CYS A 780 42.31 6.79 18.42
CA CYS A 780 42.98 7.76 17.55
C CYS A 780 43.86 7.08 16.48
N SER A 781 44.64 7.88 15.74
CA SER A 781 45.47 7.38 14.64
C SER A 781 46.63 6.48 15.10
N ALA A 782 46.99 6.49 16.38
CA ALA A 782 48.09 5.69 16.95
C ALA A 782 47.69 4.86 18.19
N ARG A 783 46.43 4.94 18.64
CA ARG A 783 45.94 4.24 19.84
C ARG A 783 44.70 3.41 19.53
N ALA A 784 44.86 2.11 19.77
CA ALA A 784 43.79 1.14 19.84
C ALA A 784 44.12 0.12 20.93
N TRP A 785 43.13 -0.62 21.38
CA TRP A 785 43.30 -1.74 22.31
C TRP A 785 42.30 -2.85 21.97
N CYS A 786 42.57 -4.03 22.50
CA CYS A 786 41.66 -5.16 22.40
C CYS A 786 40.98 -5.41 23.74
N GLU A 787 39.72 -5.80 23.67
CA GLU A 787 38.95 -6.22 24.84
C GLU A 787 38.51 -7.67 24.63
N VAL A 788 38.67 -8.52 25.64
CA VAL A 788 38.24 -9.92 25.56
C VAL A 788 37.06 -10.18 26.48
N ALA A 789 36.14 -11.03 26.02
CA ALA A 789 35.02 -11.50 26.82
C ALA A 789 35.37 -12.83 27.47
N VAL A 790 35.45 -12.84 28.79
CA VAL A 790 35.67 -14.04 29.59
C VAL A 790 34.39 -14.33 30.37
N PRO A 791 33.79 -15.53 30.26
CA PRO A 791 32.58 -15.84 31.02
C PRO A 791 32.91 -15.86 32.51
N GLU A 792 32.34 -14.96 33.32
CA GLU A 792 32.57 -14.96 34.77
C GLU A 792 31.23 -14.95 35.51
N PRO A 793 31.11 -15.65 36.66
CA PRO A 793 29.92 -15.55 37.48
C PRO A 793 29.81 -14.14 38.06
N ASP A 794 28.61 -13.55 37.99
CA ASP A 794 28.34 -12.23 38.59
C ASP A 794 28.36 -12.36 40.13
N PRO A 795 29.23 -11.63 40.84
CA PRO A 795 29.30 -11.70 42.30
C PRO A 795 28.06 -11.14 43.03
N GLU A 796 27.20 -10.35 42.37
CA GLU A 796 26.04 -9.70 43.01
C GLU A 796 24.72 -10.49 42.92
N GLU A 797 24.63 -11.53 42.10
CA GLU A 797 23.44 -12.39 41.95
C GLU A 797 23.72 -13.82 42.42
N SER A 798 23.78 -14.04 43.74
CA SER A 798 24.19 -15.33 44.31
C SER A 798 23.12 -16.42 44.41
N ASP A 799 21.81 -16.11 44.22
CA ASP A 799 20.74 -17.02 44.68
C ASP A 799 19.56 -17.29 43.72
N VAL A 800 19.71 -17.07 42.41
CA VAL A 800 18.69 -17.53 41.42
C VAL A 800 19.32 -18.56 40.50
N GLU A 801 18.58 -19.63 40.15
CA GLU A 801 18.93 -20.54 39.07
C GLU A 801 19.09 -19.72 37.77
N GLN A 802 20.32 -19.30 37.52
CA GLN A 802 20.70 -18.59 36.30
C GLN A 802 20.61 -19.60 35.15
N ASN A 803 19.51 -19.54 34.40
CA ASN A 803 19.57 -19.89 33.00
C ASN A 803 20.58 -18.90 32.40
N TYR A 804 21.79 -19.36 32.09
CA TYR A 804 22.81 -18.56 31.40
C TYR A 804 22.40 -18.48 29.91
N PRO A 805 21.77 -17.41 29.39
CA PRO A 805 21.65 -17.27 27.95
C PRO A 805 23.04 -17.02 27.35
N ALA A 806 23.18 -17.28 26.05
CA ALA A 806 24.35 -16.94 25.24
C ALA A 806 24.81 -15.46 25.31
N GLY A 807 24.13 -14.60 26.08
CA GLY A 807 24.44 -13.19 26.31
C GLY A 807 25.54 -12.89 27.34
N LEU A 808 26.25 -13.90 27.86
CA LEU A 808 27.34 -13.74 28.85
C LEU A 808 28.75 -13.63 28.28
N LEU A 809 28.91 -13.52 26.97
CA LEU A 809 30.16 -13.03 26.38
C LEU A 809 30.05 -11.52 26.17
N ARG A 810 30.18 -10.73 27.22
CA ARG A 810 30.46 -9.29 27.09
C ARG A 810 31.94 -9.08 27.35
N ALA A 811 32.56 -8.16 26.60
CA ALA A 811 33.93 -7.76 26.87
C ALA A 811 34.03 -7.27 28.32
N ASN A 812 34.95 -7.85 29.10
CA ASN A 812 35.15 -7.54 30.52
C ASN A 812 36.62 -7.31 30.89
N TYR A 813 37.56 -7.62 30.00
CA TYR A 813 38.98 -7.32 30.19
C TYR A 813 39.57 -6.54 29.01
N VAL A 814 40.33 -5.48 29.30
CA VAL A 814 41.28 -4.85 28.37
C VAL A 814 42.58 -5.66 28.38
N VAL A 815 43.08 -5.97 27.19
CA VAL A 815 44.36 -6.67 27.03
C VAL A 815 45.48 -5.64 27.01
N ASP A 816 46.41 -5.72 27.97
CA ASP A 816 47.63 -4.91 27.91
C ASP A 816 48.57 -5.48 26.84
N LEU A 817 48.87 -4.65 25.85
CA LEU A 817 49.79 -4.95 24.74
C LEU A 817 51.02 -4.03 24.76
N THR A 818 51.13 -3.14 25.75
CA THR A 818 52.10 -2.03 25.74
C THR A 818 52.99 -2.01 26.97
N GLN A 819 52.44 -1.85 28.19
CA GLN A 819 53.24 -1.64 29.40
C GLN A 819 53.71 -2.97 29.97
N TYR A 820 52.77 -3.89 30.19
CA TYR A 820 53.00 -5.23 30.69
C TYR A 820 52.22 -6.24 29.83
N PRO A 821 52.73 -6.56 28.62
CA PRO A 821 52.08 -7.48 27.70
C PRO A 821 51.67 -8.79 28.38
N GLY A 822 50.41 -9.20 28.20
CA GLY A 822 49.86 -10.41 28.83
C GLY A 822 48.90 -10.15 30.00
N ARG A 823 48.94 -8.96 30.61
CA ARG A 823 47.99 -8.62 31.68
C ARG A 823 46.58 -8.40 31.12
N LEU A 824 45.61 -9.01 31.77
CA LEU A 824 44.18 -8.78 31.53
C LEU A 824 43.66 -7.84 32.61
N LEU A 825 43.26 -6.64 32.20
CA LEU A 825 42.87 -5.55 33.10
C LEU A 825 41.35 -5.43 33.08
N PRO A 826 40.63 -5.54 34.21
CA PRO A 826 39.19 -5.37 34.25
C PRO A 826 38.76 -4.04 33.61
N ILE A 827 37.77 -4.07 32.72
CA ILE A 827 37.25 -2.87 32.06
C ILE A 827 36.76 -1.89 33.15
N GLY A 828 37.11 -0.61 33.00
CA GLY A 828 36.79 0.44 33.97
C GLY A 828 37.80 0.59 35.12
N GLY A 829 38.71 -0.37 35.30
CA GLY A 829 39.80 -0.32 36.27
C GLY A 829 40.79 0.82 36.00
N VAL A 830 41.51 1.25 37.04
CA VAL A 830 42.50 2.34 36.96
C VAL A 830 43.61 2.01 35.96
N ASP A 831 44.12 0.77 35.99
CA ASP A 831 45.17 0.32 35.08
C ASP A 831 44.66 0.21 33.64
N ALA A 832 43.41 -0.22 33.43
CA ALA A 832 42.80 -0.26 32.10
C ALA A 832 42.72 1.14 31.48
N LYS A 833 42.45 2.18 32.27
CA LYS A 833 42.43 3.58 31.80
C LYS A 833 43.79 4.07 31.32
N LEU A 834 44.90 3.53 31.83
CA LEU A 834 46.24 3.86 31.34
C LEU A 834 46.45 3.35 29.90
N ILE A 835 45.86 2.21 29.57
CA ILE A 835 45.91 1.61 28.21
C ILE A 835 44.92 2.31 27.28
N CYS A 836 43.67 2.50 27.69
CA CYS A 836 42.64 3.14 26.88
C CYS A 836 42.91 4.64 26.65
N GLY A 837 43.60 5.29 27.60
CA GLY A 837 43.82 6.73 27.62
C GLY A 837 42.62 7.53 28.15
N PRO A 838 42.70 8.88 28.15
CA PRO A 838 41.61 9.72 28.66
C PRO A 838 40.36 9.58 27.80
N ALA A 839 39.18 9.61 28.45
CA ALA A 839 37.90 9.69 27.76
C ALA A 839 37.89 10.90 26.83
N CYS A 840 37.66 10.66 25.54
CA CYS A 840 37.69 11.69 24.52
C CYS A 840 36.24 11.98 24.07
N ASP A 841 35.83 13.25 24.04
CA ASP A 841 34.46 13.65 23.67
C ASP A 841 34.08 13.33 22.22
N ALA A 842 35.06 13.14 21.33
CA ALA A 842 34.85 12.78 19.93
C ALA A 842 35.63 11.50 19.58
N LEU A 843 34.92 10.50 19.05
CA LEU A 843 35.50 9.26 18.52
C LEU A 843 36.26 9.54 17.22
N TYR A 844 37.45 8.96 17.10
CA TYR A 844 38.25 9.03 15.87
C TYR A 844 37.63 8.14 14.79
N THR A 845 36.77 8.72 13.97
CA THR A 845 35.98 8.02 12.95
C THR A 845 36.04 8.76 11.61
N ALA A 846 35.73 8.03 10.52
CA ALA A 846 35.70 8.55 9.15
C ALA A 846 34.52 9.49 8.85
N ARG A 847 33.66 9.78 9.84
CA ARG A 847 32.58 10.78 9.71
C ARG A 847 33.14 12.20 9.61
N SER A 848 34.01 12.54 10.55
CA SER A 848 34.70 13.84 10.64
C SER A 848 36.08 13.60 11.24
N PRO A 849 37.02 13.05 10.45
CA PRO A 849 38.37 12.82 10.94
C PRO A 849 38.98 14.18 11.34
N PRO A 850 39.61 14.29 12.52
CA PRO A 850 40.19 15.54 12.97
C PRO A 850 41.36 15.95 12.07
N ASP A 851 41.44 17.24 11.70
CA ASP A 851 42.54 17.81 10.89
C ASP A 851 43.93 17.48 11.47
N ILE A 852 44.02 17.43 12.80
CA ILE A 852 45.23 17.06 13.55
C ILE A 852 44.85 16.01 14.60
N CYS A 853 45.44 14.81 14.51
CA CYS A 853 45.26 13.78 15.55
C CYS A 853 45.84 14.26 16.88
N LYS A 854 45.13 14.08 17.99
CA LYS A 854 45.64 14.34 19.35
C LYS A 854 46.96 13.62 19.68
N CYS A 855 47.27 12.55 18.95
CA CYS A 855 48.49 11.75 19.06
C CYS A 855 49.71 12.34 18.32
N THR A 856 49.52 13.40 17.53
CA THR A 856 50.60 14.13 16.84
C THR A 856 51.09 15.34 17.63
N LYS A 857 50.52 15.58 18.83
CA LYS A 857 50.93 16.62 19.77
C LYS A 857 51.80 16.07 20.87
#